data_AF-A0A285C0N4-F1
#
_entry.id   AF-A0A285C0N4-F1
#
_cell.length_a   1.000
_cell.length_b   1.000
_cell.length_c   1.000
_cell.angle_alpha   90.00
_cell.angle_beta   90.00
_cell.angle_gamma   90.00
#
_symmetry.space_group_name_H-M   'P 1'
#
loop_
_entity.id
_entity.type
_entity.pdbx_description
1 polymer ?
#
loop_
_entity_poly.entity_id
_entity_poly.type
_entity_poly.pdbx_seq_one_letter_code
_entity_poly.pdbx_strand_id
1 'polypeptide(L)'
;MKKFSPEVIAKRLEQLPTPTYVDDLPVNARREEIKQAIEHHQVVIICGETGSGKTTQIPKICLELQRGVHGLIGHTQPRRIAARTVAARIAAELNSSLGQAVGYKVRFSDKIRPESYIKLMTDGILLAETQGDPLLQAYDTLIIDEAHERSLNIDFLLGFIKQLLPQRPDLKVVVTSATIDAQRFSQHFNDAPVIEVTGRLYPVEMLYRPLHTDEEEESDMQQGIIHVVDELMALGPGDILIFLPGEREIRETAETLRKHHFERLRNGVEILPLFARLSFAEQERVFQLNSNRRRIVLATNVAETSLTVPGIHYVIDSGWARVNRYSYRNKVEQLLVEKISRASADQRAGRCGRVANGVCIRLYSEQDYQARKPYTDPEILRSSLAAVILRMKSLKIGDVENFPFLEAPAPRMIADGYQLLAELGAVDEKRQLTAIGWRLAKFPIDPKIARMILAAKHENCLREILIITSALSLQDPRDRPFEQQAAADEAHRRFQDERSDFLAYLKLWDFFDELLKHKKSTRKLITYCRENFLSYRRLREWREIHGQLHVLLTEFGFKPNEIPANYDEIHRALLAGLLGNIGFKSEKEGEYLGARGIKFAIFPGSVLRKGKTKWVVAAELVETSKLYARCAAKIDPAWLERIAGSLCKRHYFDPHWEKKRAQVVAFEQVTLYGLIIVPKRPVHYGAIHPREAREIFIRSALVAGGYITQASFFHHNQALIQEIEELEHKTRRQDVLVDEQEIYAFFDAIIPEEVTNGAGFERWRKQAEQQDAQLLYLKRELLMRHQADHVTEVQFPECMNVSEGSVLPLAYRFEPGHIMDGVTVSVPLLLLNRLDGKQLDYLVPGLIREKVTWYLKALPKNIRRILVPLPQSVTKFLQNQSVALHALTLQEALAKFVLTETTLTVPLEVWRISDIPTHLLMNIRVLDDAGQELAMSRDLNELQKRLGEAAQMTFVKRNDESEKISIEREQITQWDFGDLPDEILFMRNGQQLTGYPALIDRADSVAIRLFDTREAAETAMRLGIRRLLCLTLKDQLKQLEKSLPGLREISMQLTTRINPGDLKQDMLTAIIDRALLGDDPLPRTESEFVAQLQRAKNRLPEISVTLAGLLQQIGREYHTLLQKITHIRVDKVKTELNMQLENLIYPGFVSNTPWNSILHIPRYLKGMGLRIDKLSANPARDEHNSREVNALWQQYVQRLEKYRKIERTDKNLSEFRWQLEELRISLFAQELKTPYPVSVKRLQKLLECVHH
;
A
#
# COMPACT_ATOMS: atom_id res chain seq x y z
N MET A 1 7.37 -29.09 47.54
CA MET A 1 7.31 -29.84 48.81
C MET A 1 8.57 -30.69 48.90
N LYS A 2 9.18 -30.84 50.08
CA LYS A 2 10.34 -31.74 50.26
C LYS A 2 9.85 -33.21 50.30
N LYS A 3 10.74 -34.17 50.00
CA LYS A 3 10.48 -35.62 50.16
C LYS A 3 9.83 -35.91 51.52
N PHE A 4 8.86 -36.83 51.55
CA PHE A 4 8.21 -37.24 52.79
C PHE A 4 9.21 -37.82 53.78
N SER A 5 9.01 -37.56 55.08
CA SER A 5 9.82 -38.16 56.14
C SER A 5 9.57 -39.68 56.22
N PRO A 6 10.52 -40.47 56.75
CA PRO A 6 10.33 -41.90 56.95
C PRO A 6 9.06 -42.25 57.75
N GLU A 7 8.72 -41.44 58.75
CA GLU A 7 7.48 -41.59 59.54
C GLU A 7 6.21 -41.41 58.69
N VAL A 8 6.20 -40.40 57.81
CA VAL A 8 5.07 -40.18 56.88
C VAL A 8 4.97 -41.32 55.89
N ILE A 9 6.09 -41.85 55.40
CA ILE A 9 6.12 -43.00 54.48
C ILE A 9 5.55 -44.25 55.17
N ALA A 10 5.97 -44.56 56.39
CA ALA A 10 5.46 -45.71 57.15
C ALA A 10 3.94 -45.62 57.36
N LYS A 11 3.45 -44.46 57.80
CA LYS A 11 2.02 -44.20 57.95
C LYS A 11 1.24 -44.34 56.64
N ARG A 12 1.82 -43.89 55.52
CA ARG A 12 1.21 -44.01 54.20
C ARG A 12 1.18 -45.44 53.68
N LEU A 13 2.16 -46.28 54.05
CA LEU A 13 2.13 -47.71 53.74
C LEU A 13 1.02 -48.43 54.50
N GLU A 14 0.86 -48.14 55.80
CA GLU A 14 -0.21 -48.70 56.63
C GLU A 14 -1.61 -48.33 56.13
N GLN A 15 -1.77 -47.13 55.56
CA GLN A 15 -3.05 -46.59 55.09
C GLN A 15 -3.26 -46.73 53.57
N LEU A 16 -2.38 -47.45 52.87
CA LEU A 16 -2.42 -47.58 51.41
C LEU A 16 -3.73 -48.26 50.96
N PRO A 17 -4.56 -47.62 50.12
CA PRO A 17 -5.79 -48.22 49.63
C PRO A 17 -5.52 -49.47 48.78
N THR A 18 -6.24 -50.56 49.03
CA THR A 18 -6.16 -51.79 48.23
C THR A 18 -7.14 -51.74 47.04
N PRO A 19 -6.66 -51.69 45.78
CA PRO A 19 -7.56 -51.58 44.64
C PRO A 19 -8.24 -52.92 44.28
N THR A 20 -9.52 -52.86 43.88
CA THR A 20 -10.25 -53.99 43.29
C THR A 20 -10.41 -53.81 41.78
N TYR A 21 -10.36 -54.89 41.01
CA TYR A 21 -10.42 -54.85 39.54
C TYR A 21 -11.61 -55.64 39.01
N VAL A 22 -12.18 -55.18 37.90
CA VAL A 22 -13.28 -55.85 37.19
C VAL A 22 -12.72 -56.55 35.97
N ASP A 23 -12.98 -57.85 35.82
CA ASP A 23 -12.36 -58.68 34.77
C ASP A 23 -12.81 -58.31 33.34
N ASP A 24 -13.90 -57.56 33.20
CA ASP A 24 -14.46 -57.19 31.90
C ASP A 24 -13.69 -56.08 31.16
N LEU A 25 -12.82 -55.36 31.86
CA LEU A 25 -12.06 -54.25 31.27
C LEU A 25 -10.77 -54.76 30.59
N PRO A 26 -10.54 -54.44 29.30
CA PRO A 26 -9.38 -54.96 28.56
C PRO A 26 -8.01 -54.68 29.19
N VAL A 27 -7.83 -53.52 29.83
CA VAL A 27 -6.57 -53.18 30.52
C VAL A 27 -6.24 -54.14 31.66
N ASN A 28 -7.25 -54.71 32.33
CA ASN A 28 -7.04 -55.60 33.47
C ASN A 28 -6.53 -56.99 33.03
N ALA A 29 -6.88 -57.43 31.81
CA ALA A 29 -6.34 -58.65 31.23
C ALA A 29 -4.80 -58.59 31.02
N ARG A 30 -4.25 -57.38 30.90
CA ARG A 30 -2.82 -57.10 30.75
C ARG A 30 -2.19 -56.53 32.02
N ARG A 31 -2.88 -56.58 33.17
CA ARG A 31 -2.45 -55.94 34.44
C ARG A 31 -1.07 -56.39 34.90
N GLU A 32 -0.79 -57.70 34.90
CA GLU A 32 0.51 -58.23 35.34
C GLU A 32 1.65 -57.81 34.40
N GLU A 33 1.41 -57.78 33.08
CA GLU A 33 2.35 -57.28 32.08
C GLU A 33 2.66 -55.78 32.32
N ILE A 34 1.63 -54.97 32.58
CA ILE A 34 1.76 -53.55 32.91
C ILE A 34 2.55 -53.36 34.21
N LYS A 35 2.28 -54.16 35.25
CA LYS A 35 2.97 -54.11 36.53
C LYS A 35 4.47 -54.37 36.36
N GLN A 36 4.80 -55.47 35.70
CA GLN A 36 6.19 -55.85 35.42
C GLN A 36 6.90 -54.75 34.62
N ALA A 37 6.26 -54.17 33.60
CA ALA A 37 6.87 -53.09 32.84
C ALA A 37 7.17 -51.85 33.69
N ILE A 38 6.24 -51.41 34.55
CA ILE A 38 6.41 -50.24 35.43
C ILE A 38 7.51 -50.48 36.48
N GLU A 39 7.63 -51.70 37.00
CA GLU A 39 8.71 -52.05 37.94
C GLU A 39 10.09 -51.97 37.27
N HIS A 40 10.26 -52.61 36.11
CA HIS A 40 11.55 -52.79 35.45
C HIS A 40 12.01 -51.57 34.64
N HIS A 41 11.09 -50.74 34.16
CA HIS A 41 11.42 -49.60 33.29
C HIS A 41 11.05 -48.28 33.94
N GLN A 42 11.85 -47.24 33.71
CA GLN A 42 11.57 -45.90 34.24
C GLN A 42 10.39 -45.24 33.51
N VAL A 43 10.26 -45.50 32.20
CA VAL A 43 9.17 -45.02 31.34
C VAL A 43 8.47 -46.21 30.71
N VAL A 44 7.14 -46.19 30.69
CA VAL A 44 6.30 -47.19 30.00
C VAL A 44 5.25 -46.49 29.16
N ILE A 45 5.02 -46.98 27.95
CA ILE A 45 3.97 -46.47 27.05
C ILE A 45 2.85 -47.49 26.99
N ILE A 46 1.62 -47.04 27.26
CA ILE A 46 0.45 -47.90 27.26
C ILE A 46 -0.54 -47.38 26.23
N CYS A 47 -0.66 -48.11 25.13
CA CYS A 47 -1.56 -47.80 24.03
C CYS A 47 -2.83 -48.63 24.12
N GLY A 48 -3.95 -48.04 23.74
CA GLY A 48 -5.21 -48.76 23.61
C GLY A 48 -6.36 -47.80 23.41
N GLU A 49 -7.47 -48.26 22.88
CA GLU A 49 -8.56 -47.36 22.51
C GLU A 49 -9.24 -46.72 23.72
N THR A 50 -9.99 -45.66 23.46
CA THR A 50 -10.81 -45.00 24.48
C THR A 50 -11.93 -45.94 24.94
N GLY A 51 -12.04 -46.15 26.26
CA GLY A 51 -12.96 -47.14 26.85
C GLY A 51 -12.31 -48.45 27.30
N SER A 52 -11.03 -48.69 26.99
CA SER A 52 -10.31 -49.90 27.46
C SER A 52 -9.99 -49.92 28.97
N GLY A 53 -10.28 -48.84 29.69
CA GLY A 53 -10.06 -48.71 31.13
C GLY A 53 -8.71 -48.09 31.55
N LYS A 54 -7.81 -47.76 30.61
CA LYS A 54 -6.46 -47.20 30.89
C LYS A 54 -6.47 -46.09 31.95
N THR A 55 -7.23 -45.03 31.69
CA THR A 55 -7.32 -43.83 32.53
C THR A 55 -7.78 -44.12 33.96
N THR A 56 -8.65 -45.10 34.19
CA THR A 56 -9.15 -45.39 35.54
C THR A 56 -8.35 -46.49 36.24
N GLN A 57 -7.79 -47.45 35.51
CA GLN A 57 -7.12 -48.61 36.10
C GLN A 57 -5.61 -48.44 36.28
N ILE A 58 -4.90 -47.72 35.41
CA ILE A 58 -3.44 -47.53 35.54
C ILE A 58 -3.03 -46.88 36.88
N PRO A 59 -3.70 -45.82 37.37
CA PRO A 59 -3.38 -45.26 38.68
C PRO A 59 -3.57 -46.26 39.83
N LYS A 60 -4.57 -47.14 39.73
CA LYS A 60 -4.81 -48.23 40.69
C LYS A 60 -3.70 -49.27 40.64
N ILE A 61 -3.27 -49.66 39.43
CA ILE A 61 -2.12 -50.57 39.24
C ILE A 61 -0.85 -49.95 39.86
N CYS A 62 -0.65 -48.64 39.72
CA CYS A 62 0.46 -47.94 40.36
C CYS A 62 0.36 -48.00 41.90
N LEU A 63 -0.83 -47.81 42.49
CA LEU A 63 -1.04 -47.95 43.94
C LEU A 63 -0.70 -49.37 44.43
N GLU A 64 -1.06 -50.40 43.67
CA GLU A 64 -0.71 -51.79 43.99
C GLU A 64 0.80 -52.01 44.04
N LEU A 65 1.55 -51.34 43.16
CA LEU A 65 3.02 -51.29 43.18
C LEU A 65 3.60 -50.35 44.25
N GLN A 66 2.79 -49.98 45.26
CA GLN A 66 3.13 -49.07 46.35
C GLN A 66 3.60 -47.67 45.89
N ARG A 67 3.24 -47.28 44.66
CA ARG A 67 3.46 -45.90 44.19
C ARG A 67 2.46 -44.95 44.85
N GLY A 68 2.83 -43.67 44.96
CA GLY A 68 2.06 -42.69 45.73
C GLY A 68 2.32 -42.75 47.23
N VAL A 69 3.25 -43.60 47.70
CA VAL A 69 3.68 -43.67 49.11
C VAL A 69 4.83 -42.69 49.37
N HIS A 70 5.82 -42.65 48.48
CA HIS A 70 7.03 -41.82 48.62
C HIS A 70 6.86 -40.41 48.06
N GLY A 71 5.83 -40.22 47.25
CA GLY A 71 5.31 -38.94 46.76
C GLY A 71 3.84 -39.10 46.38
N LEU A 72 3.35 -38.31 45.43
CA LEU A 72 2.05 -38.50 44.81
C LEU A 72 2.17 -39.23 43.47
N ILE A 73 1.12 -39.96 43.09
CA ILE A 73 0.86 -40.31 41.69
C ILE A 73 0.20 -39.09 41.04
N GLY A 74 0.96 -38.36 40.24
CA GLY A 74 0.44 -37.24 39.46
C GLY A 74 -0.11 -37.74 38.14
N HIS A 75 -1.41 -37.59 37.89
CA HIS A 75 -2.05 -38.09 36.68
C HIS A 75 -2.69 -36.94 35.92
N THR A 76 -2.11 -36.60 34.76
CA THR A 76 -2.52 -35.44 33.97
C THR A 76 -3.63 -35.80 32.99
N GLN A 77 -4.47 -34.81 32.70
CA GLN A 77 -5.57 -34.87 31.74
C GLN A 77 -5.61 -33.57 30.93
N PRO A 78 -5.89 -33.61 29.62
CA PRO A 78 -5.93 -32.40 28.81
C PRO A 78 -7.09 -31.46 29.19
N ARG A 79 -8.20 -32.02 29.68
CA ARG A 79 -9.44 -31.27 29.95
C ARG A 79 -9.79 -31.26 31.44
N ARG A 80 -10.25 -30.10 31.94
CA ARG A 80 -10.67 -29.93 33.35
C ARG A 80 -11.82 -30.87 33.75
N ILE A 81 -12.76 -31.10 32.83
CA ILE A 81 -13.91 -31.97 33.08
C ILE A 81 -13.41 -33.41 33.24
N ALA A 82 -12.53 -33.88 32.37
CA ALA A 82 -11.94 -35.21 32.44
C ALA A 82 -11.18 -35.42 33.77
N ALA A 83 -10.31 -34.48 34.17
CA ALA A 83 -9.61 -34.56 35.46
C ALA A 83 -10.57 -34.74 36.65
N ARG A 84 -11.71 -34.03 36.65
CA ARG A 84 -12.71 -34.10 37.72
C ARG A 84 -13.50 -35.39 37.71
N THR A 85 -14.00 -35.81 36.54
CA THR A 85 -14.84 -37.00 36.40
C THR A 85 -14.02 -38.27 36.63
N VAL A 86 -12.78 -38.32 36.13
CA VAL A 86 -11.84 -39.42 36.38
C VAL A 86 -11.48 -39.51 37.86
N ALA A 87 -11.18 -38.38 38.52
CA ALA A 87 -10.91 -38.39 39.96
C ALA A 87 -12.10 -38.93 40.77
N ALA A 88 -13.32 -38.47 40.45
CA ALA A 88 -14.53 -38.94 41.10
C ALA A 88 -14.76 -40.44 40.86
N ARG A 89 -14.49 -40.92 39.64
CA ARG A 89 -14.63 -42.33 39.27
C ARG A 89 -13.63 -43.22 40.02
N ILE A 90 -12.35 -42.87 40.03
CA ILE A 90 -11.32 -43.65 40.74
C ILE A 90 -11.58 -43.63 42.25
N ALA A 91 -11.99 -42.49 42.82
CA ALA A 91 -12.37 -42.41 44.23
C ALA A 91 -13.51 -43.38 44.57
N ALA A 92 -14.55 -43.42 43.72
CA ALA A 92 -15.66 -44.35 43.88
C ALA A 92 -15.22 -45.82 43.75
N GLU A 93 -14.37 -46.16 42.78
CA GLU A 93 -13.83 -47.51 42.61
C GLU A 93 -12.91 -47.96 43.76
N LEU A 94 -12.29 -47.02 44.48
CA LEU A 94 -11.48 -47.28 45.68
C LEU A 94 -12.29 -47.20 46.98
N ASN A 95 -13.62 -47.06 46.90
CA ASN A 95 -14.49 -46.86 48.07
C ASN A 95 -14.04 -45.70 48.99
N SER A 96 -13.47 -44.63 48.40
CA SER A 96 -12.97 -43.45 49.10
C SER A 96 -13.79 -42.22 48.78
N SER A 97 -13.91 -41.30 49.74
CA SER A 97 -14.44 -39.97 49.46
C SER A 97 -13.47 -39.18 48.55
N LEU A 98 -14.02 -38.42 47.60
CA LEU A 98 -13.22 -37.56 46.71
C LEU A 98 -12.47 -36.49 47.54
N GLY A 99 -11.16 -36.45 47.38
CA GLY A 99 -10.22 -35.60 48.12
C GLY A 99 -9.47 -36.33 49.23
N GLN A 100 -9.89 -37.55 49.62
CA GLN A 100 -9.17 -38.36 50.61
C GLN A 100 -8.04 -39.15 49.94
N ALA A 101 -8.28 -40.36 49.42
CA ALA A 101 -7.24 -41.13 48.72
C ALA A 101 -6.93 -40.57 47.32
N VAL A 102 -7.95 -40.09 46.63
CA VAL A 102 -7.87 -39.53 45.27
C VAL A 102 -8.39 -38.11 45.29
N GLY A 103 -7.56 -37.15 44.88
CA GLY A 103 -7.93 -35.76 44.75
C GLY A 103 -7.77 -35.25 43.32
N TYR A 104 -8.21 -34.03 43.07
CA TYR A 104 -7.91 -33.34 41.82
C TYR A 104 -7.51 -31.89 42.04
N LYS A 105 -6.71 -31.35 41.12
CA LYS A 105 -6.35 -29.94 41.03
C LYS A 105 -6.44 -29.47 39.59
N VAL A 106 -7.39 -28.59 39.32
CA VAL A 106 -7.56 -27.91 38.02
C VAL A 106 -7.53 -26.41 38.24
N ARG A 107 -7.42 -25.63 37.15
CA ARG A 107 -7.51 -24.16 37.28
C ARG A 107 -8.84 -23.78 37.94
N PHE A 108 -8.76 -22.97 38.99
CA PHE A 108 -9.88 -22.47 39.82
C PHE A 108 -10.54 -23.48 40.78
N SER A 109 -10.09 -24.72 40.85
CA SER A 109 -10.69 -25.71 41.74
C SER A 109 -9.66 -26.73 42.20
N ASP A 110 -9.50 -26.84 43.52
CA ASP A 110 -8.62 -27.81 44.16
C ASP A 110 -9.42 -28.60 45.19
N LYS A 111 -9.30 -29.94 45.13
CA LYS A 111 -9.88 -30.86 46.08
C LYS A 111 -8.89 -32.00 46.31
N ILE A 112 -7.76 -31.66 46.90
CA ILE A 112 -6.76 -32.60 47.38
C ILE A 112 -6.49 -32.39 48.88
N ARG A 113 -6.14 -33.46 49.58
CA ARG A 113 -5.71 -33.39 50.98
C ARG A 113 -4.27 -33.89 51.11
N PRO A 114 -3.56 -33.55 52.21
CA PRO A 114 -2.21 -34.06 52.45
C PRO A 114 -2.11 -35.60 52.46
N GLU A 115 -3.19 -36.29 52.82
CA GLU A 115 -3.26 -37.74 52.87
C GLU A 115 -3.55 -38.40 51.50
N SER A 116 -3.79 -37.62 50.45
CA SER A 116 -4.05 -38.16 49.12
C SER A 116 -2.84 -38.88 48.54
N TYR A 117 -3.09 -39.92 47.74
CA TYR A 117 -2.08 -40.71 47.02
C TYR A 117 -2.09 -40.37 45.54
N ILE A 118 -3.27 -40.18 44.95
CA ILE A 118 -3.44 -39.84 43.54
C ILE A 118 -3.92 -38.39 43.41
N LYS A 119 -3.24 -37.63 42.58
CA LYS A 119 -3.63 -36.27 42.18
C LYS A 119 -3.93 -36.23 40.69
N LEU A 120 -5.21 -36.16 40.36
CA LEU A 120 -5.64 -35.82 39.00
C LEU A 120 -5.43 -34.33 38.76
N MET A 121 -4.86 -33.95 37.63
CA MET A 121 -4.68 -32.54 37.31
C MET A 121 -4.71 -32.29 35.82
N THR A 122 -4.86 -31.03 35.42
CA THR A 122 -4.61 -30.69 34.02
C THR A 122 -3.12 -30.58 33.73
N ASP A 123 -2.70 -30.83 32.49
CA ASP A 123 -1.29 -30.69 32.07
C ASP A 123 -0.69 -29.33 32.47
N GLY A 124 -1.47 -28.26 32.27
CA GLY A 124 -1.06 -26.90 32.65
C GLY A 124 -0.85 -26.68 34.16
N ILE A 125 -1.45 -27.50 35.04
CA ILE A 125 -1.22 -27.45 36.49
C ILE A 125 0.10 -28.11 36.84
N LEU A 126 0.38 -29.31 36.30
CA LEU A 126 1.68 -29.95 36.48
C LEU A 126 2.80 -29.04 35.97
N LEU A 127 2.59 -28.45 34.80
CA LEU A 127 3.52 -27.50 34.21
C LEU A 127 3.70 -26.21 35.05
N ALA A 128 2.67 -25.75 35.74
CA ALA A 128 2.81 -24.62 36.66
C ALA A 128 3.63 -24.97 37.90
N GLU A 129 3.53 -26.21 38.38
CA GLU A 129 4.26 -26.66 39.56
C GLU A 129 5.77 -26.79 39.31
N THR A 130 6.22 -26.97 38.06
CA THR A 130 7.66 -26.98 37.71
C THR A 130 8.37 -25.66 38.03
N GLN A 131 7.65 -24.55 38.14
CA GLN A 131 8.25 -23.25 38.51
C GLN A 131 8.66 -23.18 39.98
N GLY A 132 7.88 -23.80 40.87
CA GLY A 132 8.19 -23.86 42.31
C GLY A 132 8.91 -25.14 42.72
N ASP A 133 8.78 -26.20 41.92
CA ASP A 133 9.38 -27.52 42.15
C ASP A 133 9.98 -28.05 40.82
N PRO A 134 11.15 -27.54 40.37
CA PRO A 134 11.76 -27.93 39.09
C PRO A 134 12.18 -29.40 39.03
N LEU A 135 12.32 -30.07 40.17
CA LEU A 135 12.62 -31.50 40.23
C LEU A 135 11.37 -32.37 40.40
N LEU A 136 10.18 -31.77 40.48
CA LEU A 136 8.91 -32.44 40.75
C LEU A 136 9.00 -33.40 41.95
N GLN A 137 9.60 -32.95 43.05
CA GLN A 137 9.83 -33.76 44.25
C GLN A 137 8.53 -34.19 44.95
N ALA A 138 7.43 -33.48 44.70
CA ALA A 138 6.12 -33.88 45.20
C ALA A 138 5.61 -35.22 44.61
N TYR A 139 6.21 -35.72 43.53
CA TYR A 139 5.74 -36.90 42.79
C TYR A 139 6.78 -38.02 42.79
N ASP A 140 6.31 -39.26 42.95
CA ASP A 140 7.09 -40.48 42.71
C ASP A 140 6.72 -41.15 41.38
N THR A 141 5.53 -40.84 40.85
CA THR A 141 5.00 -41.40 39.61
C THR A 141 4.21 -40.33 38.86
N LEU A 142 4.44 -40.21 37.56
CA LEU A 142 3.67 -39.36 36.67
C LEU A 142 2.99 -40.20 35.60
N ILE A 143 1.69 -39.96 35.40
CA ILE A 143 0.91 -40.53 34.32
C ILE A 143 0.52 -39.37 33.40
N ILE A 144 1.08 -39.34 32.19
CA ILE A 144 0.73 -38.38 31.15
C ILE A 144 -0.33 -39.04 30.26
N ASP A 145 -1.60 -38.72 30.55
CA ASP A 145 -2.73 -39.37 29.88
C ASP A 145 -3.09 -38.66 28.56
N GLU A 146 -3.77 -39.37 27.67
CA GLU A 146 -4.28 -38.83 26.39
C GLU A 146 -3.19 -38.13 25.55
N ALA A 147 -1.96 -38.65 25.55
CA ALA A 147 -0.80 -38.02 24.88
C ALA A 147 -0.99 -37.84 23.36
N HIS A 148 -1.91 -38.60 22.77
CA HIS A 148 -2.33 -38.47 21.38
C HIS A 148 -3.03 -37.14 21.05
N GLU A 149 -3.56 -36.39 22.03
CA GLU A 149 -4.08 -35.04 21.77
C GLU A 149 -2.96 -34.07 21.35
N ARG A 150 -1.68 -34.39 21.66
CA ARG A 150 -0.49 -33.63 21.23
C ARG A 150 -0.64 -32.11 21.47
N SER A 151 -1.16 -31.78 22.65
CA SER A 151 -1.29 -30.40 23.10
C SER A 151 0.07 -29.78 23.41
N LEU A 152 0.16 -28.46 23.36
CA LEU A 152 1.40 -27.74 23.62
C LEU A 152 1.98 -28.05 25.01
N ASN A 153 1.10 -28.19 26.01
CA ASN A 153 1.51 -28.51 27.37
C ASN A 153 2.03 -29.95 27.49
N ILE A 154 1.40 -30.92 26.80
CA ILE A 154 1.84 -32.32 26.81
C ILE A 154 3.22 -32.43 26.17
N ASP A 155 3.39 -31.92 24.95
CA ASP A 155 4.68 -31.99 24.24
C ASP A 155 5.80 -31.32 25.04
N PHE A 156 5.50 -30.19 25.70
CA PHE A 156 6.43 -29.54 26.59
C PHE A 156 6.79 -30.38 27.82
N LEU A 157 5.79 -30.95 28.50
CA LEU A 157 5.99 -31.81 29.67
C LEU A 157 6.83 -33.04 29.32
N LEU A 158 6.57 -33.69 28.17
CA LEU A 158 7.33 -34.86 27.73
C LEU A 158 8.81 -34.53 27.48
N GLY A 159 9.11 -33.37 26.89
CA GLY A 159 10.49 -32.91 26.72
C GLY A 159 11.17 -32.54 28.04
N PHE A 160 10.45 -31.87 28.94
CA PHE A 160 10.93 -31.51 30.26
C PHE A 160 11.23 -32.75 31.10
N ILE A 161 10.30 -33.71 31.12
CA ILE A 161 10.45 -34.98 31.83
C ILE A 161 11.65 -35.75 31.28
N LYS A 162 11.85 -35.80 29.95
CA LYS A 162 13.03 -36.47 29.37
C LYS A 162 14.36 -35.93 29.92
N GLN A 163 14.48 -34.62 30.15
CA GLN A 163 15.66 -34.02 30.76
C GLN A 163 15.72 -34.19 32.29
N LEU A 164 14.57 -34.34 32.94
CA LEU A 164 14.46 -34.58 34.38
C LEU A 164 14.83 -36.02 34.77
N LEU A 165 14.46 -37.01 33.96
CA LEU A 165 14.61 -38.44 34.30
C LEU A 165 16.04 -38.85 34.70
N PRO A 166 17.12 -38.38 34.04
CA PRO A 166 18.49 -38.64 34.49
C PRO A 166 18.81 -38.11 35.90
N GLN A 167 18.13 -37.04 36.34
CA GLN A 167 18.30 -36.44 37.67
C GLN A 167 17.35 -37.06 38.73
N ARG A 168 16.30 -37.77 38.28
CA ARG A 168 15.26 -38.40 39.12
C ARG A 168 15.10 -39.89 38.75
N PRO A 169 16.11 -40.75 39.00
CA PRO A 169 16.02 -42.18 38.71
C PRO A 169 14.88 -42.88 39.48
N ASP A 170 14.42 -42.28 40.58
CA ASP A 170 13.31 -42.76 41.40
C ASP A 170 11.92 -42.50 40.78
N LEU A 171 11.80 -41.51 39.89
CA LEU A 171 10.54 -41.10 39.27
C LEU A 171 10.13 -42.08 38.16
N LYS A 172 8.94 -42.66 38.27
CA LYS A 172 8.32 -43.46 37.21
C LYS A 172 7.42 -42.62 36.32
N VAL A 173 7.39 -42.92 35.02
CA VAL A 173 6.54 -42.22 34.05
C VAL A 173 5.76 -43.22 33.23
N VAL A 174 4.44 -43.00 33.15
CA VAL A 174 3.56 -43.76 32.25
C VAL A 174 2.96 -42.78 31.25
N VAL A 175 3.14 -43.05 29.96
CA VAL A 175 2.52 -42.27 28.88
C VAL A 175 1.42 -43.11 28.28
N THR A 176 0.20 -42.59 28.20
CA THR A 176 -0.90 -43.33 27.57
C THR A 176 -1.33 -42.67 26.26
N SER A 177 -1.76 -43.49 25.31
CA SER A 177 -2.24 -43.02 24.00
C SER A 177 -3.44 -43.85 23.54
N ALA A 178 -4.35 -43.20 22.81
CA ALA A 178 -5.46 -43.87 22.13
C ALA A 178 -5.12 -44.28 20.69
N THR A 179 -3.99 -43.80 20.15
CA THR A 179 -3.55 -44.04 18.77
C THR A 179 -2.27 -44.85 18.73
N ILE A 180 -2.04 -45.49 17.58
CA ILE A 180 -0.88 -46.38 17.30
C ILE A 180 0.43 -45.59 17.09
N ASP A 181 0.46 -44.26 17.28
CA ASP A 181 1.71 -43.45 17.25
C ASP A 181 2.61 -43.69 18.49
N ALA A 182 2.50 -44.88 19.09
CA ALA A 182 3.26 -45.35 20.25
C ALA A 182 4.76 -45.29 20.02
N GLN A 183 5.19 -45.60 18.79
CA GLN A 183 6.59 -45.71 18.42
C GLN A 183 7.32 -44.39 18.59
N ARG A 184 6.68 -43.25 18.28
CA ARG A 184 7.31 -41.94 18.48
C ARG A 184 7.54 -41.64 19.95
N PHE A 185 6.56 -41.93 20.80
CA PHE A 185 6.74 -41.79 22.25
C PHE A 185 7.86 -42.72 22.76
N SER A 186 7.96 -43.94 22.21
CA SER A 186 8.99 -44.93 22.59
C SER A 186 10.38 -44.42 22.23
N GLN A 187 10.58 -44.04 20.98
CA GLN A 187 11.83 -43.43 20.49
C GLN A 187 12.21 -42.17 21.29
N HIS A 188 11.23 -41.34 21.65
CA HIS A 188 11.47 -40.16 22.48
C HIS A 188 12.04 -40.53 23.84
N PHE A 189 11.60 -41.62 24.47
CA PHE A 189 12.11 -42.07 25.76
C PHE A 189 13.11 -43.24 25.66
N ASN A 190 13.99 -43.21 24.65
CA ASN A 190 15.07 -44.20 24.46
C ASN A 190 14.54 -45.63 24.31
N ASP A 191 13.59 -45.81 23.38
CA ASP A 191 12.94 -47.09 23.06
C ASP A 191 12.22 -47.72 24.27
N ALA A 192 11.50 -46.88 25.03
CA ALA A 192 10.68 -47.32 26.16
C ALA A 192 9.66 -48.39 25.74
N PRO A 193 9.38 -49.40 26.59
CA PRO A 193 8.47 -50.49 26.25
C PRO A 193 7.05 -49.97 25.97
N VAL A 194 6.47 -50.51 24.89
CA VAL A 194 5.09 -50.23 24.47
C VAL A 194 4.23 -51.44 24.78
N ILE A 195 3.16 -51.24 25.57
CA ILE A 195 2.14 -52.26 25.83
C ILE A 195 0.86 -51.86 25.10
N GLU A 196 0.39 -52.75 24.23
CA GLU A 196 -0.88 -52.59 23.53
C GLU A 196 -2.00 -53.34 24.25
N VAL A 197 -3.05 -52.57 24.59
CA VAL A 197 -4.29 -53.00 25.18
C VAL A 197 -5.37 -52.90 24.10
N THR A 198 -5.63 -54.00 23.42
CA THR A 198 -6.72 -54.11 22.43
C THR A 198 -8.08 -53.97 23.13
N GLY A 199 -8.91 -53.04 22.66
CA GLY A 199 -10.26 -52.86 23.18
C GLY A 199 -11.19 -54.01 22.79
N ARG A 200 -12.29 -54.20 23.52
CA ARG A 200 -13.48 -54.91 23.03
C ARG A 200 -14.30 -53.91 22.20
N LEU A 201 -13.86 -53.57 20.99
CA LEU A 201 -14.72 -52.83 20.05
C LEU A 201 -15.57 -53.81 19.26
N TYR A 202 -16.84 -53.49 19.16
CA TYR A 202 -17.72 -54.14 18.22
C TYR A 202 -17.36 -53.68 16.79
N PRO A 203 -17.46 -54.55 15.78
CA PRO A 203 -17.21 -54.18 14.39
C PRO A 203 -18.00 -52.93 13.97
N VAL A 204 -17.33 -52.04 13.25
CA VAL A 204 -17.93 -50.85 12.63
C VAL A 204 -17.96 -51.05 11.12
N GLU A 205 -19.15 -51.05 10.53
CA GLU A 205 -19.31 -51.04 9.08
C GLU A 205 -19.02 -49.64 8.52
N MET A 206 -18.12 -49.55 7.55
CA MET A 206 -17.69 -48.29 6.95
C MET A 206 -18.36 -48.08 5.59
N LEU A 207 -19.14 -47.01 5.45
CA LEU A 207 -19.80 -46.64 4.20
C LEU A 207 -19.36 -45.24 3.75
N TYR A 208 -19.27 -45.04 2.43
CA TYR A 208 -18.89 -43.77 1.82
C TYR A 208 -20.05 -43.23 0.96
N ARG A 209 -20.43 -41.97 1.18
CA ARG A 209 -21.51 -41.24 0.50
C ARG A 209 -21.00 -39.84 0.10
N PRO A 210 -20.11 -39.72 -0.89
CA PRO A 210 -19.58 -38.43 -1.30
C PRO A 210 -20.71 -37.49 -1.74
N LEU A 211 -20.68 -36.24 -1.29
CA LEU A 211 -21.56 -35.17 -1.78
C LEU A 211 -21.15 -34.77 -3.21
N HIS A 212 -22.10 -34.34 -4.05
CA HIS A 212 -21.82 -34.03 -5.46
C HIS A 212 -21.03 -32.71 -5.55
N THR A 213 -19.84 -32.75 -6.13
CA THR A 213 -18.93 -31.59 -6.25
C THR A 213 -19.22 -30.77 -7.51
N ASP A 214 -20.37 -30.10 -7.57
CA ASP A 214 -20.48 -28.90 -8.39
C ASP A 214 -20.30 -27.70 -7.47
N GLU A 215 -19.31 -26.86 -7.79
CA GLU A 215 -18.85 -25.73 -6.97
C GLU A 215 -19.94 -24.65 -6.87
N GLU A 216 -20.89 -24.79 -5.95
CA GLU A 216 -21.63 -23.72 -5.24
C GLU A 216 -22.82 -24.32 -4.48
N GLU A 217 -22.70 -24.46 -3.14
CA GLU A 217 -23.73 -24.11 -2.11
C GLU A 217 -23.56 -24.92 -0.80
N GLU A 218 -23.65 -24.24 0.35
CA GLU A 218 -23.76 -24.86 1.68
C GLU A 218 -24.95 -25.84 1.80
N SER A 219 -25.95 -25.72 0.89
CA SER A 219 -27.21 -26.47 0.78
C SER A 219 -27.05 -27.99 0.56
N ASP A 220 -25.98 -28.44 -0.11
CA ASP A 220 -25.78 -29.87 -0.43
C ASP A 220 -25.40 -30.71 0.80
N MET A 221 -24.75 -30.11 1.81
CA MET A 221 -24.34 -30.83 3.03
C MET A 221 -25.54 -31.21 3.89
N GLN A 222 -26.49 -30.29 4.14
CA GLN A 222 -27.64 -30.63 4.98
C GLN A 222 -28.57 -31.62 4.26
N GLN A 223 -28.71 -31.52 2.94
CA GLN A 223 -29.50 -32.48 2.15
C GLN A 223 -28.87 -33.88 2.17
N GLY A 224 -27.55 -33.96 1.98
CA GLY A 224 -26.80 -35.22 2.13
C GLY A 224 -26.92 -35.81 3.54
N ILE A 225 -26.86 -34.97 4.58
CA ILE A 225 -27.08 -35.42 5.97
C ILE A 225 -28.50 -35.96 6.16
N ILE A 226 -29.54 -35.31 5.63
CA ILE A 226 -30.92 -35.82 5.72
C ILE A 226 -31.01 -37.21 5.09
N HIS A 227 -30.52 -37.36 3.86
CA HIS A 227 -30.58 -38.64 3.14
C HIS A 227 -29.88 -39.76 3.91
N VAL A 228 -28.69 -39.48 4.47
CA VAL A 228 -27.94 -40.44 5.29
C VAL A 228 -28.64 -40.71 6.63
N VAL A 229 -29.28 -39.72 7.25
CA VAL A 229 -30.10 -39.95 8.45
C VAL A 229 -31.27 -40.89 8.13
N ASP A 230 -31.99 -40.69 7.02
CA ASP A 230 -33.08 -41.58 6.61
C ASP A 230 -32.59 -43.00 6.30
N GLU A 231 -31.44 -43.15 5.65
CA GLU A 231 -30.75 -44.43 5.44
C GLU A 231 -30.50 -45.14 6.78
N LEU A 232 -29.91 -44.45 7.75
CA LEU A 232 -29.62 -45.00 9.08
C LEU A 232 -30.89 -45.29 9.91
N MET A 233 -31.94 -44.47 9.74
CA MET A 233 -33.23 -44.70 10.36
C MET A 233 -33.89 -45.98 9.85
N ALA A 234 -33.63 -46.37 8.59
CA ALA A 234 -34.14 -47.59 7.99
C ALA A 234 -33.44 -48.87 8.48
N LEU A 235 -32.19 -48.78 8.97
CA LEU A 235 -31.39 -49.95 9.36
C LEU A 235 -31.80 -50.60 10.69
N GLY A 236 -32.26 -49.81 11.67
CA GLY A 236 -32.59 -50.35 12.99
C GLY A 236 -32.56 -49.30 14.11
N PRO A 237 -32.82 -49.70 15.37
CA PRO A 237 -32.77 -48.83 16.54
C PRO A 237 -31.34 -48.36 16.88
N GLY A 238 -31.22 -47.19 17.50
CA GLY A 238 -29.94 -46.65 17.95
C GLY A 238 -29.79 -45.15 17.66
N ASP A 239 -29.01 -44.46 18.48
CA ASP A 239 -28.81 -43.02 18.34
C ASP A 239 -27.72 -42.69 17.29
N ILE A 240 -27.86 -41.52 16.68
CA ILE A 240 -26.97 -41.03 15.61
C ILE A 240 -26.09 -39.90 16.16
N LEU A 241 -24.79 -39.98 15.89
CA LEU A 241 -23.83 -38.92 16.16
C LEU A 241 -23.31 -38.33 14.84
N ILE A 242 -23.49 -37.03 14.64
CA ILE A 242 -23.08 -36.33 13.40
C ILE A 242 -21.95 -35.38 13.74
N PHE A 243 -20.80 -35.53 13.07
CA PHE A 243 -19.66 -34.64 13.21
C PHE A 243 -19.72 -33.49 12.21
N LEU A 244 -19.73 -32.26 12.71
CA LEU A 244 -19.80 -31.02 11.95
C LEU A 244 -18.66 -30.06 12.32
N PRO A 245 -18.22 -29.18 11.41
CA PRO A 245 -17.02 -28.35 11.62
C PRO A 245 -17.22 -27.24 12.67
N GLY A 246 -18.44 -26.76 12.94
CA GLY A 246 -18.66 -25.64 13.85
C GLY A 246 -20.09 -25.43 14.32
N GLU A 247 -20.28 -24.40 15.16
CA GLU A 247 -21.58 -24.06 15.76
C GLU A 247 -22.61 -23.66 14.71
N ARG A 248 -22.19 -22.92 13.67
CA ARG A 248 -23.09 -22.46 12.60
C ARG A 248 -23.71 -23.65 11.88
N GLU A 249 -22.86 -24.56 11.44
CA GLU A 249 -23.25 -25.76 10.69
C GLU A 249 -24.12 -26.68 11.56
N ILE A 250 -23.79 -26.84 12.85
CA ILE A 250 -24.64 -27.58 13.80
C ILE A 250 -26.05 -26.98 13.90
N ARG A 251 -26.18 -25.66 13.98
CA ARG A 251 -27.49 -25.01 14.10
C ARG A 251 -28.29 -25.12 12.81
N GLU A 252 -27.67 -24.87 11.66
CA GLU A 252 -28.32 -25.02 10.34
C GLU A 252 -28.80 -26.45 10.13
N THR A 253 -27.96 -27.46 10.38
CA THR A 253 -28.36 -28.88 10.31
C THR A 253 -29.46 -29.20 11.32
N ALA A 254 -29.42 -28.65 12.54
CA ALA A 254 -30.47 -28.86 13.54
C ALA A 254 -31.82 -28.31 13.08
N GLU A 255 -31.84 -27.11 12.50
CA GLU A 255 -33.06 -26.51 11.96
C GLU A 255 -33.62 -27.32 10.79
N THR A 256 -32.76 -27.73 9.87
CA THR A 256 -33.15 -28.56 8.72
C THR A 256 -33.72 -29.91 9.17
N LEU A 257 -33.06 -30.59 10.11
CA LEU A 257 -33.56 -31.86 10.67
C LEU A 257 -34.87 -31.69 11.46
N ARG A 258 -35.10 -30.54 12.12
CA ARG A 258 -36.37 -30.26 12.82
C ARG A 258 -37.54 -30.05 11.86
N LYS A 259 -37.28 -29.52 10.67
CA LYS A 259 -38.27 -29.32 9.61
C LYS A 259 -38.54 -30.59 8.79
N HIS A 260 -37.64 -31.58 8.85
CA HIS A 260 -37.75 -32.83 8.12
C HIS A 260 -38.79 -33.78 8.74
N HIS A 261 -39.64 -34.38 7.90
CA HIS A 261 -40.66 -35.33 8.33
C HIS A 261 -40.13 -36.77 8.25
N PHE A 262 -39.85 -37.38 9.41
CA PHE A 262 -39.43 -38.78 9.48
C PHE A 262 -40.63 -39.73 9.43
N GLU A 263 -40.92 -40.30 8.26
CA GLU A 263 -42.11 -41.14 8.00
C GLU A 263 -42.23 -42.37 8.92
N ARG A 264 -41.12 -42.87 9.49
CA ARG A 264 -41.05 -44.15 10.20
C ARG A 264 -41.08 -44.09 11.74
N LEU A 265 -41.21 -42.91 12.36
CA LEU A 265 -41.18 -42.76 13.82
C LEU A 265 -42.46 -42.14 14.41
N ARG A 266 -43.29 -42.96 15.09
CA ARG A 266 -44.49 -42.49 15.81
C ARG A 266 -44.21 -41.56 17.00
N ASN A 267 -43.00 -41.62 17.58
CA ASN A 267 -42.64 -40.89 18.81
C ASN A 267 -41.76 -39.64 18.57
N GLY A 268 -41.38 -39.36 17.32
CA GLY A 268 -40.47 -38.25 16.95
C GLY A 268 -38.99 -38.49 17.30
N VAL A 269 -38.13 -37.54 16.91
CA VAL A 269 -36.67 -37.55 17.11
C VAL A 269 -36.27 -36.41 18.06
N GLU A 270 -35.29 -36.63 18.95
CA GLU A 270 -34.69 -35.57 19.76
C GLU A 270 -33.35 -35.10 19.15
N ILE A 271 -33.27 -33.83 18.76
CA ILE A 271 -32.09 -33.24 18.13
C ILE A 271 -31.30 -32.46 19.19
N LEU A 272 -30.07 -32.89 19.47
CA LEU A 272 -29.24 -32.40 20.56
C LEU A 272 -27.92 -31.82 20.03
N PRO A 273 -27.66 -30.51 20.14
CA PRO A 273 -26.37 -29.94 19.78
C PRO A 273 -25.31 -30.24 20.86
N LEU A 274 -24.05 -30.39 20.43
CA LEU A 274 -22.90 -30.61 21.30
C LEU A 274 -21.65 -29.85 20.80
N PHE A 275 -21.42 -28.66 21.34
CA PHE A 275 -20.21 -27.87 21.09
C PHE A 275 -19.75 -27.11 22.35
N ALA A 276 -18.50 -26.67 22.36
CA ALA A 276 -17.83 -26.18 23.57
C ALA A 276 -18.52 -25.00 24.27
N ARG A 277 -19.24 -24.15 23.51
CA ARG A 277 -19.91 -22.94 24.03
C ARG A 277 -21.22 -23.21 24.79
N LEU A 278 -21.79 -24.41 24.67
CA LEU A 278 -23.05 -24.78 25.35
C LEU A 278 -22.91 -24.70 26.88
N SER A 279 -24.04 -24.48 27.57
CA SER A 279 -24.08 -24.54 29.02
C SER A 279 -23.84 -25.97 29.53
N PHE A 280 -23.42 -26.11 30.80
CA PHE A 280 -23.17 -27.42 31.39
C PHE A 280 -24.43 -28.30 31.36
N ALA A 281 -25.60 -27.73 31.69
CA ALA A 281 -26.87 -28.46 31.67
C ALA A 281 -27.24 -28.95 30.26
N GLU A 282 -26.94 -28.15 29.22
CA GLU A 282 -27.17 -28.56 27.82
C GLU A 282 -26.20 -29.66 27.37
N GLN A 283 -24.93 -29.58 27.78
CA GLN A 283 -23.96 -30.66 27.54
C GLN A 283 -24.35 -31.94 28.30
N GLU A 284 -24.84 -31.80 29.53
CA GLU A 284 -25.27 -32.93 30.38
C GLU A 284 -26.48 -33.67 29.80
N ARG A 285 -27.41 -32.97 29.13
CA ARG A 285 -28.55 -33.58 28.43
C ARG A 285 -28.15 -34.65 27.42
N VAL A 286 -27.00 -34.48 26.75
CA VAL A 286 -26.51 -35.46 25.76
C VAL A 286 -26.19 -36.83 26.40
N PHE A 287 -25.92 -36.86 27.70
CA PHE A 287 -25.62 -38.09 28.44
C PHE A 287 -26.83 -38.76 29.08
N GLN A 288 -28.00 -38.10 29.08
CA GLN A 288 -29.21 -38.64 29.70
C GLN A 288 -29.92 -39.60 28.73
N LEU A 289 -30.18 -40.84 29.17
CA LEU A 289 -30.84 -41.91 28.39
C LEU A 289 -32.38 -41.92 28.57
N ASN A 290 -32.96 -40.85 29.09
CA ASN A 290 -34.29 -40.87 29.71
C ASN A 290 -35.48 -40.68 28.74
N SER A 291 -35.27 -40.81 27.42
CA SER A 291 -36.29 -40.57 26.41
C SER A 291 -36.59 -41.82 25.58
N ASN A 292 -37.87 -42.20 25.44
CA ASN A 292 -38.34 -43.23 24.48
C ASN A 292 -38.24 -42.77 23.00
N ARG A 293 -37.42 -41.75 22.72
CA ARG A 293 -37.20 -41.13 21.40
C ARG A 293 -35.76 -41.38 20.97
N ARG A 294 -35.54 -41.58 19.68
CA ARG A 294 -34.19 -41.65 19.12
C ARG A 294 -33.54 -40.27 19.20
N ARG A 295 -32.26 -40.23 19.56
CA ARG A 295 -31.47 -39.01 19.64
C ARG A 295 -30.58 -38.86 18.41
N ILE A 296 -30.54 -37.64 17.86
CA ILE A 296 -29.54 -37.21 16.89
C ILE A 296 -28.67 -36.15 17.55
N VAL A 297 -27.41 -36.50 17.80
CA VAL A 297 -26.44 -35.63 18.45
C VAL A 297 -25.58 -34.96 17.38
N LEU A 298 -25.63 -33.64 17.30
CA LEU A 298 -24.88 -32.83 16.34
C LEU A 298 -23.66 -32.24 17.04
N ALA A 299 -22.46 -32.75 16.74
CA ALA A 299 -21.27 -32.48 17.53
C ALA A 299 -20.10 -31.91 16.72
N THR A 300 -19.28 -31.10 17.38
CA THR A 300 -17.91 -30.79 16.93
C THR A 300 -16.94 -31.88 17.42
N ASN A 301 -15.63 -31.69 17.22
CA ASN A 301 -14.57 -32.57 17.75
C ASN A 301 -14.59 -32.73 19.29
N VAL A 302 -15.47 -32.02 20.01
CA VAL A 302 -15.72 -32.24 21.45
C VAL A 302 -16.09 -33.71 21.73
N ALA A 303 -16.83 -34.36 20.82
CA ALA A 303 -17.22 -35.77 20.95
C ALA A 303 -16.16 -36.78 20.45
N GLU A 304 -15.07 -36.30 19.84
CA GLU A 304 -14.08 -37.15 19.14
C GLU A 304 -13.15 -37.93 20.06
N THR A 305 -12.74 -37.38 21.21
CA THR A 305 -11.76 -38.02 22.11
C THR A 305 -12.33 -38.22 23.52
N SER A 306 -12.44 -37.12 24.28
CA SER A 306 -12.59 -37.16 25.75
C SER A 306 -14.03 -37.27 26.27
N LEU A 307 -15.03 -37.37 25.39
CA LEU A 307 -16.44 -37.48 25.74
C LEU A 307 -17.04 -38.77 25.15
N THR A 308 -17.66 -39.58 25.98
CA THR A 308 -18.38 -40.79 25.55
C THR A 308 -19.88 -40.54 25.62
N VAL A 309 -20.51 -40.29 24.47
CA VAL A 309 -21.96 -40.20 24.40
C VAL A 309 -22.54 -41.62 24.45
N PRO A 310 -23.39 -41.97 25.43
CA PRO A 310 -23.98 -43.30 25.52
C PRO A 310 -25.04 -43.51 24.43
N GLY A 311 -25.28 -44.75 24.02
CA GLY A 311 -26.38 -45.11 23.09
C GLY A 311 -26.13 -44.87 21.61
N ILE A 312 -24.95 -44.37 21.22
CA ILE A 312 -24.59 -44.14 19.82
C ILE A 312 -24.34 -45.47 19.11
N HIS A 313 -25.11 -45.73 18.05
CA HIS A 313 -24.94 -46.90 17.16
C HIS A 313 -24.55 -46.48 15.74
N TYR A 314 -24.80 -45.21 15.39
CA TYR A 314 -24.55 -44.70 14.05
C TYR A 314 -23.74 -43.41 14.11
N VAL A 315 -22.76 -43.28 13.22
CA VAL A 315 -21.96 -42.07 13.05
C VAL A 315 -22.11 -41.55 11.62
N ILE A 316 -22.29 -40.24 11.49
CA ILE A 316 -22.16 -39.52 10.23
C ILE A 316 -20.96 -38.59 10.34
N ASP A 317 -19.96 -38.76 9.48
CA ASP A 317 -18.75 -37.94 9.46
C ASP A 317 -18.73 -37.03 8.24
N SER A 318 -18.87 -35.72 8.45
CA SER A 318 -18.71 -34.72 7.39
C SER A 318 -17.29 -34.68 6.82
N GLY A 319 -16.28 -35.15 7.58
CA GLY A 319 -14.88 -35.13 7.17
C GLY A 319 -14.17 -33.79 7.36
N TRP A 320 -14.84 -32.80 7.96
CA TRP A 320 -14.28 -31.46 8.20
C TRP A 320 -14.16 -31.16 9.70
N ALA A 321 -13.21 -30.30 10.04
CA ALA A 321 -13.06 -29.72 11.36
C ALA A 321 -12.56 -28.28 11.26
N ARG A 322 -12.95 -27.45 12.23
CA ARG A 322 -12.40 -26.12 12.38
C ARG A 322 -11.15 -26.17 13.26
N VAL A 323 -9.99 -25.82 12.70
CA VAL A 323 -8.68 -25.95 13.33
C VAL A 323 -8.08 -24.56 13.54
N ASN A 324 -7.57 -24.29 14.74
CA ASN A 324 -6.81 -23.07 15.00
C ASN A 324 -5.37 -23.24 14.48
N ARG A 325 -4.93 -22.28 13.66
CA ARG A 325 -3.57 -22.16 13.13
C ARG A 325 -3.02 -20.76 13.40
N TYR A 326 -1.72 -20.68 13.62
CA TYR A 326 -1.01 -19.43 13.82
C TYR A 326 -0.18 -19.09 12.58
N SER A 327 -0.45 -17.94 11.98
CA SER A 327 0.37 -17.39 10.90
C SER A 327 1.53 -16.62 11.51
N TYR A 328 2.72 -17.22 11.57
CA TYR A 328 3.92 -16.55 12.10
C TYR A 328 4.35 -15.33 11.28
N ARG A 329 3.99 -15.26 9.99
CA ARG A 329 4.27 -14.10 9.13
C ARG A 329 3.44 -12.89 9.54
N ASN A 330 2.15 -13.10 9.77
CA ASN A 330 1.20 -12.05 10.10
C ASN A 330 1.06 -11.84 11.63
N LYS A 331 1.51 -12.82 12.42
CA LYS A 331 1.32 -12.98 13.87
C LYS A 331 -0.14 -12.96 14.31
N VAL A 332 -0.99 -13.64 13.54
CA VAL A 332 -2.44 -13.70 13.77
C VAL A 332 -2.91 -15.15 13.90
N GLU A 333 -4.00 -15.34 14.64
CA GLU A 333 -4.71 -16.61 14.72
C GLU A 333 -5.68 -16.74 13.55
N GLN A 334 -5.73 -17.93 12.98
CA GLN A 334 -6.54 -18.30 11.82
C GLN A 334 -7.42 -19.48 12.22
N LEU A 335 -8.72 -19.33 12.05
CA LEU A 335 -9.67 -20.37 12.41
C LEU A 335 -10.26 -20.98 11.13
N LEU A 336 -9.50 -21.88 10.53
CA LEU A 336 -9.74 -22.46 9.20
C LEU A 336 -10.58 -23.74 9.28
N VAL A 337 -11.41 -23.99 8.27
CA VAL A 337 -12.12 -25.26 8.10
C VAL A 337 -11.30 -26.13 7.17
N GLU A 338 -10.88 -27.30 7.64
CA GLU A 338 -9.95 -28.20 6.95
C GLU A 338 -10.42 -29.66 7.02
N LYS A 339 -9.92 -30.48 6.08
CA LYS A 339 -10.14 -31.94 6.11
C LYS A 339 -9.46 -32.54 7.33
N ILE A 340 -10.18 -33.40 8.05
CA ILE A 340 -9.60 -34.15 9.18
C ILE A 340 -8.56 -35.18 8.72
N SER A 341 -7.66 -35.56 9.62
CA SER A 341 -6.70 -36.66 9.41
C SER A 341 -7.40 -38.03 9.41
N ARG A 342 -6.70 -39.06 8.92
CA ARG A 342 -7.19 -40.45 8.99
C ARG A 342 -7.41 -40.91 10.42
N ALA A 343 -6.45 -40.63 11.31
CA ALA A 343 -6.59 -40.95 12.74
C ALA A 343 -7.84 -40.29 13.38
N SER A 344 -8.12 -39.02 13.07
CA SER A 344 -9.36 -38.38 13.53
C SER A 344 -10.61 -39.02 12.95
N ALA A 345 -10.62 -39.36 11.65
CA ALA A 345 -11.75 -40.02 11.01
C ALA A 345 -12.02 -41.42 11.59
N ASP A 346 -10.98 -42.15 11.98
CA ASP A 346 -11.09 -43.47 12.60
C ASP A 346 -11.55 -43.34 14.06
N GLN A 347 -11.10 -42.33 14.79
CA GLN A 347 -11.61 -42.03 16.14
C GLN A 347 -13.09 -41.61 16.15
N ARG A 348 -13.54 -40.87 15.13
CA ARG A 348 -14.95 -40.53 14.92
C ARG A 348 -15.77 -41.78 14.63
N ALA A 349 -15.31 -42.65 13.74
CA ALA A 349 -15.95 -43.93 13.44
C ALA A 349 -16.04 -44.84 14.67
N GLY A 350 -14.97 -44.92 15.48
CA GLY A 350 -14.95 -45.69 16.72
C GLY A 350 -15.97 -45.26 17.78
N ARG A 351 -16.70 -44.15 17.59
CA ARG A 351 -17.75 -43.70 18.52
C ARG A 351 -19.02 -44.54 18.45
N CYS A 352 -19.30 -45.23 17.34
CA CYS A 352 -20.43 -46.17 17.25
C CYS A 352 -20.09 -47.62 17.57
N GLY A 353 -18.81 -48.01 17.64
CA GLY A 353 -18.37 -49.39 17.91
C GLY A 353 -18.22 -49.76 19.40
N ARG A 354 -18.77 -48.96 20.33
CA ARG A 354 -18.47 -49.08 21.77
C ARG A 354 -19.41 -49.98 22.57
N VAL A 355 -20.66 -50.07 22.16
CA VAL A 355 -21.73 -50.76 22.93
C VAL A 355 -22.33 -51.90 22.13
N ALA A 356 -22.35 -51.79 20.81
CA ALA A 356 -22.84 -52.79 19.87
C ALA A 356 -22.18 -52.55 18.49
N ASN A 357 -22.44 -53.45 17.54
CA ASN A 357 -22.04 -53.26 16.14
C ASN A 357 -22.61 -51.93 15.63
N GLY A 358 -21.76 -51.11 15.01
CA GLY A 358 -22.13 -49.77 14.56
C GLY A 358 -21.94 -49.58 13.06
N VAL A 359 -22.57 -48.54 12.51
CA VAL A 359 -22.35 -48.10 11.12
C VAL A 359 -21.79 -46.68 11.14
N CYS A 360 -20.72 -46.44 10.39
CA CYS A 360 -20.16 -45.11 10.18
C CYS A 360 -20.26 -44.75 8.70
N ILE A 361 -20.99 -43.68 8.40
CA ILE A 361 -21.15 -43.14 7.05
C ILE A 361 -20.31 -41.87 6.91
N ARG A 362 -19.34 -41.90 5.98
CA ARG A 362 -18.48 -40.76 5.64
C ARG A 362 -19.06 -40.01 4.43
N LEU A 363 -19.26 -38.70 4.55
CA LEU A 363 -19.83 -37.85 3.48
C LEU A 363 -18.80 -37.46 2.38
N TYR A 364 -17.77 -38.29 2.22
CA TYR A 364 -16.67 -38.11 1.28
C TYR A 364 -16.26 -39.47 0.72
N SER A 365 -15.52 -39.49 -0.39
CA SER A 365 -15.14 -40.75 -1.05
C SER A 365 -14.05 -41.49 -0.29
N GLU A 366 -13.93 -42.80 -0.55
CA GLU A 366 -12.82 -43.60 -0.02
C GLU A 366 -11.47 -43.12 -0.53
N GLN A 367 -11.40 -42.65 -1.78
CA GLN A 367 -10.19 -42.03 -2.35
C GLN A 367 -9.78 -40.77 -1.57
N ASP A 368 -10.75 -39.91 -1.21
CA ASP A 368 -10.50 -38.74 -0.36
C ASP A 368 -9.99 -39.16 1.02
N TYR A 369 -10.56 -40.21 1.62
CA TYR A 369 -10.07 -40.76 2.88
C TYR A 369 -8.60 -41.20 2.81
N GLN A 370 -8.24 -41.98 1.79
CA GLN A 370 -6.89 -42.52 1.61
C GLN A 370 -5.86 -41.41 1.34
N ALA A 371 -6.26 -40.31 0.68
CA ALA A 371 -5.40 -39.18 0.39
C ALA A 371 -5.13 -38.24 1.59
N ARG A 372 -5.87 -38.39 2.70
CA ARG A 372 -5.69 -37.56 3.90
C ARG A 372 -4.41 -37.89 4.66
N LYS A 373 -3.87 -36.88 5.36
CA LYS A 373 -2.74 -37.06 6.28
C LYS A 373 -3.05 -38.14 7.32
N PRO A 374 -2.07 -39.00 7.70
CA PRO A 374 -2.28 -40.02 8.73
C PRO A 374 -2.70 -39.42 10.09
N TYR A 375 -2.05 -38.32 10.50
CA TYR A 375 -2.23 -37.69 11.81
C TYR A 375 -2.48 -36.19 11.67
N THR A 376 -3.11 -35.60 12.68
CA THR A 376 -3.32 -34.15 12.80
C THR A 376 -2.03 -33.48 13.26
N ASP A 377 -1.69 -32.31 12.71
CA ASP A 377 -0.49 -31.57 13.11
C ASP A 377 -0.56 -31.23 14.62
N PRO A 378 0.50 -31.49 15.41
CA PRO A 378 0.52 -31.21 16.85
C PRO A 378 0.42 -29.70 17.13
N GLU A 379 -0.09 -29.32 18.30
CA GLU A 379 -0.37 -27.91 18.62
C GLU A 379 0.89 -27.02 18.59
N ILE A 380 2.06 -27.58 18.95
CA ILE A 380 3.35 -26.89 18.90
C ILE A 380 3.73 -26.39 17.49
N LEU A 381 3.22 -27.03 16.43
CA LEU A 381 3.49 -26.64 15.05
C LEU A 381 2.50 -25.62 14.49
N ARG A 382 1.44 -25.30 15.24
CA ARG A 382 0.34 -24.45 14.75
C ARG A 382 -0.09 -23.36 15.73
N SER A 383 0.65 -23.13 16.81
CA SER A 383 0.39 -22.08 17.81
C SER A 383 1.62 -21.20 18.04
N SER A 384 1.43 -20.01 18.63
CA SER A 384 2.54 -19.12 18.99
C SER A 384 3.42 -19.72 20.08
N LEU A 385 4.75 -19.66 19.88
CA LEU A 385 5.72 -20.24 20.81
C LEU A 385 6.19 -19.27 21.91
N ALA A 386 5.76 -18.00 21.89
CA ALA A 386 6.27 -16.99 22.81
C ALA A 386 6.09 -17.36 24.29
N ALA A 387 4.92 -17.89 24.67
CA ALA A 387 4.66 -18.34 26.04
C ALA A 387 5.56 -19.51 26.45
N VAL A 388 5.82 -20.45 25.53
CA VAL A 388 6.68 -21.61 25.76
C VAL A 388 8.13 -21.19 25.92
N ILE A 389 8.64 -20.35 25.00
CA ILE A 389 10.00 -19.82 25.05
C ILE A 389 10.23 -19.04 26.35
N LEU A 390 9.29 -18.17 26.72
CA LEU A 390 9.34 -17.41 27.97
C LEU A 390 9.47 -18.34 29.18
N ARG A 391 8.65 -19.40 29.21
CA ARG A 391 8.65 -20.38 30.29
C ARG A 391 9.96 -21.17 30.34
N MET A 392 10.45 -21.66 29.21
CA MET A 392 11.73 -22.38 29.09
C MET A 392 12.90 -21.57 29.63
N LYS A 393 13.00 -20.30 29.21
CA LYS A 393 14.05 -19.40 29.68
C LYS A 393 13.92 -19.14 31.18
N SER A 394 12.70 -18.99 31.71
CA SER A 394 12.50 -18.78 33.15
C SER A 394 12.90 -19.97 34.01
N LEU A 395 12.72 -21.18 33.47
CA LEU A 395 13.10 -22.44 34.13
C LEU A 395 14.57 -22.82 33.87
N LYS A 396 15.29 -22.08 33.02
CA LYS A 396 16.69 -22.32 32.63
C LYS A 396 16.93 -23.71 32.02
N ILE A 397 16.00 -24.20 31.20
CA ILE A 397 16.03 -25.56 30.62
C ILE A 397 16.81 -25.62 29.28
N GLY A 398 17.64 -24.61 29.00
CA GLY A 398 18.43 -24.52 27.77
C GLY A 398 17.70 -23.81 26.61
N ASP A 399 18.28 -23.91 25.42
CA ASP A 399 17.75 -23.31 24.20
C ASP A 399 16.64 -24.15 23.56
N VAL A 400 15.66 -23.46 22.97
CA VAL A 400 14.45 -24.08 22.42
C VAL A 400 14.77 -25.00 21.25
N GLU A 401 15.79 -24.63 20.49
CA GLU A 401 16.33 -25.37 19.36
C GLU A 401 16.88 -26.75 19.75
N ASN A 402 17.40 -26.89 20.98
CA ASN A 402 18.01 -28.13 21.49
C ASN A 402 17.10 -28.88 22.47
N PHE A 403 15.93 -28.32 22.77
CA PHE A 403 14.99 -28.96 23.68
C PHE A 403 14.38 -30.19 23.01
N PRO A 404 14.26 -31.32 23.73
CA PRO A 404 13.79 -32.55 23.13
C PRO A 404 12.26 -32.50 23.01
N PHE A 405 11.75 -31.81 22.00
CA PHE A 405 10.35 -31.95 21.59
C PHE A 405 10.16 -33.28 20.88
N LEU A 406 8.96 -33.87 21.02
CA LEU A 406 8.59 -35.05 20.24
C LEU A 406 8.61 -34.76 18.73
N GLU A 407 8.18 -33.55 18.36
CA GLU A 407 8.33 -32.99 17.03
C GLU A 407 8.76 -31.53 17.16
N ALA A 408 9.95 -31.19 16.68
CA ALA A 408 10.53 -29.88 16.88
C ALA A 408 9.84 -28.80 16.01
N PRO A 409 9.55 -27.61 16.57
CA PRO A 409 9.03 -26.51 15.78
C PRO A 409 10.07 -26.00 14.78
N ALA A 410 9.59 -25.54 13.62
CA ALA A 410 10.45 -24.95 12.62
C ALA A 410 11.23 -23.72 13.17
N PRO A 411 12.51 -23.51 12.77
CA PRO A 411 13.33 -22.40 13.27
C PRO A 411 12.70 -21.01 13.10
N ARG A 412 11.90 -20.81 12.04
CA ARG A 412 11.17 -19.56 11.80
C ARG A 412 10.11 -19.26 12.86
N MET A 413 9.43 -20.28 13.40
CA MET A 413 8.45 -20.09 14.48
C MET A 413 9.14 -19.77 15.81
N ILE A 414 10.31 -20.36 16.05
CA ILE A 414 11.14 -20.04 17.23
C ILE A 414 11.61 -18.58 17.15
N ALA A 415 12.13 -18.16 16.00
CA ALA A 415 12.54 -16.78 15.76
C ALA A 415 11.39 -15.78 15.94
N ASP A 416 10.20 -16.09 15.41
CA ASP A 416 9.00 -15.27 15.61
C ASP A 416 8.61 -15.16 17.11
N GLY A 417 8.66 -16.27 17.85
CA GLY A 417 8.39 -16.28 19.28
C GLY A 417 9.36 -15.39 20.07
N TYR A 418 10.66 -15.45 19.78
CA TYR A 418 11.63 -14.50 20.36
C TYR A 418 11.36 -13.07 19.95
N GLN A 419 10.98 -12.82 18.69
CA GLN A 419 10.63 -11.48 18.23
C GLN A 419 9.43 -10.95 19.00
N LEU A 420 8.35 -11.72 19.17
CA LEU A 420 7.20 -11.30 19.98
C LEU A 420 7.59 -11.02 21.44
N LEU A 421 8.47 -11.82 22.03
CA LEU A 421 8.98 -11.53 23.38
C LEU A 421 9.83 -10.26 23.42
N ALA A 422 10.61 -9.97 22.38
CA ALA A 422 11.36 -8.71 22.28
C ALA A 422 10.41 -7.51 22.13
N GLU A 423 9.34 -7.64 21.33
CA GLU A 423 8.28 -6.63 21.19
C GLU A 423 7.59 -6.33 22.54
N LEU A 424 7.46 -7.32 23.42
CA LEU A 424 6.93 -7.13 24.78
C LEU A 424 7.96 -6.58 25.79
N GLY A 425 9.23 -6.44 25.37
CA GLY A 425 10.36 -6.10 26.23
C GLY A 425 10.73 -7.22 27.21
N ALA A 426 10.32 -8.46 26.93
CA ALA A 426 10.56 -9.63 27.78
C ALA A 426 11.97 -10.22 27.58
N VAL A 427 12.57 -10.04 26.40
CA VAL A 427 13.94 -10.45 26.10
C VAL A 427 14.75 -9.29 25.51
N ASP A 428 16.07 -9.33 25.71
CA ASP A 428 17.04 -8.40 25.09
C ASP A 428 17.52 -8.90 23.71
N GLU A 429 18.43 -8.14 23.08
CA GLU A 429 19.03 -8.49 21.79
C GLU A 429 19.80 -9.83 21.81
N LYS A 430 20.28 -10.26 22.99
CA LYS A 430 20.97 -11.53 23.22
C LYS A 430 20.00 -12.66 23.58
N ARG A 431 18.68 -12.45 23.43
CA ARG A 431 17.59 -13.38 23.77
C ARG A 431 17.58 -13.80 25.25
N GLN A 432 18.13 -12.97 26.14
CA GLN A 432 18.09 -13.18 27.58
C GLN A 432 16.89 -12.50 28.20
N LEU A 433 16.33 -13.08 29.27
CA LEU A 433 15.18 -12.50 29.95
C LEU A 433 15.54 -11.18 30.63
N THR A 434 14.77 -10.13 30.33
CA THR A 434 14.83 -8.86 31.04
C THR A 434 14.12 -8.96 32.39
N ALA A 435 14.21 -7.91 33.23
CA ALA A 435 13.42 -7.82 34.45
C ALA A 435 11.90 -7.92 34.20
N ILE A 436 11.42 -7.43 33.04
CA ILE A 436 10.04 -7.59 32.60
C ILE A 436 9.77 -9.06 32.25
N GLY A 437 10.66 -9.71 31.48
CA GLY A 437 10.52 -11.12 31.12
C GLY A 437 10.42 -12.05 32.32
N TRP A 438 11.27 -11.87 33.33
CA TRP A 438 11.21 -12.62 34.58
C TRP A 438 9.89 -12.46 35.34
N ARG A 439 9.29 -11.26 35.31
CA ARG A 439 7.97 -11.02 35.92
C ARG A 439 6.85 -11.64 35.08
N LEU A 440 6.90 -11.49 33.76
CA LEU A 440 5.91 -12.06 32.84
C LEU A 440 5.82 -13.58 32.97
N ALA A 441 6.96 -14.27 33.12
CA ALA A 441 7.00 -15.73 33.25
C ALA A 441 6.25 -16.30 34.47
N LYS A 442 5.98 -15.46 35.48
CA LYS A 442 5.22 -15.86 36.68
C LYS A 442 3.70 -15.80 36.48
N PHE A 443 3.22 -15.15 35.42
CA PHE A 443 1.80 -15.05 35.15
C PHE A 443 1.28 -16.32 34.45
N PRO A 444 0.12 -16.87 34.86
CA PRO A 444 -0.49 -18.05 34.26
C PRO A 444 -1.42 -17.70 33.07
N ILE A 445 -1.07 -16.67 32.31
CA ILE A 445 -1.86 -16.12 31.17
C ILE A 445 -0.92 -15.74 30.02
N ASP A 446 -1.50 -15.39 28.87
CA ASP A 446 -0.74 -14.98 27.69
C ASP A 446 0.22 -13.80 28.00
N PRO A 447 1.48 -13.85 27.52
CA PRO A 447 2.47 -12.79 27.79
C PRO A 447 2.03 -11.39 27.39
N LYS A 448 1.24 -11.23 26.32
CA LYS A 448 0.69 -9.94 25.89
C LYS A 448 -0.25 -9.39 26.95
N ILE A 449 -1.15 -10.21 27.47
CA ILE A 449 -2.12 -9.84 28.52
C ILE A 449 -1.38 -9.51 29.82
N ALA A 450 -0.43 -10.35 30.23
CA ALA A 450 0.40 -10.10 31.42
C ALA A 450 1.20 -8.78 31.28
N ARG A 451 1.66 -8.44 30.08
CA ARG A 451 2.38 -7.19 29.80
C ARG A 451 1.52 -5.95 30.03
N MET A 452 0.22 -6.02 29.73
CA MET A 452 -0.73 -4.94 30.02
C MET A 452 -0.87 -4.71 31.54
N ILE A 453 -0.97 -5.79 32.31
CA ILE A 453 -1.07 -5.71 33.79
C ILE A 453 0.20 -5.08 34.38
N LEU A 454 1.38 -5.47 33.89
CA LEU A 454 2.64 -4.86 34.34
C LEU A 454 2.74 -3.38 33.97
N ALA A 455 2.24 -2.99 32.79
CA ALA A 455 2.19 -1.58 32.37
C ALA A 455 1.24 -0.75 33.24
N ALA A 456 0.12 -1.33 33.66
CA ALA A 456 -0.93 -0.64 34.40
C ALA A 456 -0.46 -0.05 35.73
N LYS A 457 0.58 -0.63 36.35
CA LYS A 457 1.22 -0.03 37.53
C LYS A 457 1.88 1.32 37.22
N HIS A 458 2.55 1.43 36.07
CA HIS A 458 3.21 2.68 35.67
C HIS A 458 2.23 3.74 35.18
N GLU A 459 1.10 3.32 34.62
CA GLU A 459 0.02 4.19 34.12
C GLU A 459 -1.06 4.47 35.18
N ASN A 460 -0.91 3.98 36.41
CA ASN A 460 -1.86 4.16 37.52
C ASN A 460 -3.31 3.69 37.20
N CYS A 461 -3.45 2.59 36.46
CA CYS A 461 -4.74 2.04 36.00
C CYS A 461 -4.90 0.54 36.28
N LEU A 462 -4.25 0.05 37.34
CA LEU A 462 -4.18 -1.37 37.67
C LEU A 462 -5.56 -1.99 37.94
N ARG A 463 -6.48 -1.26 38.60
CA ARG A 463 -7.84 -1.73 38.90
C ARG A 463 -8.59 -2.05 37.61
N GLU A 464 -8.60 -1.11 36.67
CA GLU A 464 -9.33 -1.22 35.40
C GLU A 464 -8.71 -2.26 34.49
N ILE A 465 -7.38 -2.24 34.34
CA ILE A 465 -6.67 -3.19 33.49
C ILE A 465 -6.80 -4.61 34.02
N LEU A 466 -6.80 -4.82 35.34
CA LEU A 466 -7.00 -6.15 35.91
C LEU A 466 -8.38 -6.72 35.55
N ILE A 467 -9.42 -5.89 35.59
CA ILE A 467 -10.77 -6.27 35.16
C ILE A 467 -10.78 -6.64 33.67
N ILE A 468 -10.25 -5.77 32.81
CA ILE A 468 -10.22 -5.96 31.36
C ILE A 468 -9.41 -7.21 30.97
N THR A 469 -8.19 -7.34 31.48
CA THR A 469 -7.29 -8.47 31.15
C THR A 469 -7.81 -9.81 31.64
N SER A 470 -8.53 -9.82 32.76
CA SER A 470 -9.24 -11.01 33.24
C SER A 470 -10.36 -11.43 32.29
N ALA A 471 -11.05 -10.47 31.66
CA ALA A 471 -12.07 -10.75 30.65
C ALA A 471 -11.45 -11.28 29.36
N LEU A 472 -10.36 -10.65 28.87
CA LEU A 472 -9.65 -11.06 27.65
C LEU A 472 -9.02 -12.45 27.76
N SER A 473 -8.78 -12.94 28.98
CA SER A 473 -8.28 -14.29 29.23
C SER A 473 -9.37 -15.38 29.18
N LEU A 474 -10.62 -14.99 28.92
CA LEU A 474 -11.80 -15.86 28.94
C LEU A 474 -12.65 -15.65 27.69
N GLN A 475 -13.59 -16.57 27.50
CA GLN A 475 -14.68 -16.34 26.57
C GLN A 475 -15.60 -15.21 27.06
N ASP A 476 -16.04 -14.36 26.14
CA ASP A 476 -16.93 -13.23 26.44
C ASP A 476 -18.20 -13.69 27.21
N PRO A 477 -18.52 -13.04 28.34
CA PRO A 477 -19.70 -13.36 29.14
C PRO A 477 -21.03 -12.99 28.46
N ARG A 478 -21.00 -12.15 27.42
CA ARG A 478 -22.19 -11.77 26.63
C ARG A 478 -22.59 -12.91 25.71
N ASP A 479 -23.85 -13.29 25.79
CA ASP A 479 -24.46 -14.23 24.86
C ASP A 479 -25.17 -13.46 23.75
N ARG A 480 -24.98 -13.87 22.50
CA ARG A 480 -25.63 -13.25 21.33
C ARG A 480 -26.28 -14.35 20.50
N PRO A 481 -27.42 -14.90 20.96
CA PRO A 481 -28.10 -16.00 20.27
C PRO A 481 -28.52 -15.56 18.86
N PHE A 482 -28.39 -16.45 17.86
CA PHE A 482 -28.69 -16.13 16.47
C PHE A 482 -30.13 -15.62 16.25
N GLU A 483 -31.12 -16.27 16.88
CA GLU A 483 -32.54 -15.90 16.79
C GLU A 483 -32.87 -14.57 17.52
N GLN A 484 -32.03 -14.14 18.46
CA GLN A 484 -32.28 -12.99 19.33
C GLN A 484 -31.16 -11.96 19.26
N GLN A 485 -30.43 -11.88 18.13
CA GLN A 485 -29.29 -10.97 17.98
C GLN A 485 -29.68 -9.51 18.22
N ALA A 486 -30.79 -9.05 17.67
CA ALA A 486 -31.26 -7.68 17.84
C ALA A 486 -31.60 -7.35 19.30
N ALA A 487 -32.26 -8.28 20.01
CA ALA A 487 -32.60 -8.11 21.42
C ALA A 487 -31.35 -8.13 22.32
N ALA A 488 -30.38 -9.01 22.03
CA ALA A 488 -29.09 -9.04 22.72
C ALA A 488 -28.29 -7.75 22.49
N ASP A 489 -28.24 -7.26 21.25
CA ASP A 489 -27.56 -6.01 20.89
C ASP A 489 -28.19 -4.81 21.60
N GLU A 490 -29.53 -4.76 21.70
CA GLU A 490 -30.26 -3.75 22.46
C GLU A 490 -29.93 -3.82 23.95
N ALA A 491 -29.99 -5.02 24.55
CA ALA A 491 -29.69 -5.22 25.96
C ALA A 491 -28.26 -4.82 26.31
N HIS A 492 -27.30 -5.13 25.42
CA HIS A 492 -25.87 -4.86 25.61
C HIS A 492 -25.47 -3.43 25.26
N ARG A 493 -26.33 -2.64 24.58
CA ARG A 493 -26.04 -1.25 24.22
C ARG A 493 -25.68 -0.39 25.43
N ARG A 494 -26.29 -0.66 26.59
CA ARG A 494 -26.00 0.06 27.85
C ARG A 494 -24.55 -0.06 28.32
N PHE A 495 -23.84 -1.12 27.90
CA PHE A 495 -22.44 -1.35 28.23
C PHE A 495 -21.48 -0.73 27.22
N GLN A 496 -21.97 -0.20 26.10
CA GLN A 496 -21.10 0.33 25.05
C GLN A 496 -20.44 1.65 25.49
N ASP A 497 -19.21 1.86 25.03
CA ASP A 497 -18.55 3.16 25.04
C ASP A 497 -18.26 3.55 23.60
N GLU A 498 -18.54 4.80 23.21
CA GLU A 498 -18.45 5.24 21.81
C GLU A 498 -17.03 5.16 21.24
N ARG A 499 -16.01 5.11 22.12
CA ARG A 499 -14.60 5.15 21.73
C ARG A 499 -13.88 3.81 21.93
N SER A 500 -14.44 2.87 22.69
CA SER A 500 -13.71 1.67 23.11
C SER A 500 -14.60 0.48 23.51
N ASP A 501 -14.41 -0.66 22.85
CA ASP A 501 -15.01 -1.92 23.27
C ASP A 501 -14.42 -2.43 24.60
N PHE A 502 -13.21 -2.02 24.98
CA PHE A 502 -12.57 -2.48 26.23
C PHE A 502 -13.28 -1.91 27.46
N LEU A 503 -13.74 -0.65 27.38
CA LEU A 503 -14.47 -0.01 28.47
C LEU A 503 -15.84 -0.63 28.71
N ALA A 504 -16.37 -1.38 27.74
CA ALA A 504 -17.59 -2.15 27.93
C ALA A 504 -17.45 -3.23 29.00
N TYR A 505 -16.25 -3.77 29.20
CA TYR A 505 -15.99 -4.70 30.30
C TYR A 505 -16.06 -3.99 31.65
N LEU A 506 -15.58 -2.75 31.78
CA LEU A 506 -15.70 -2.01 33.03
C LEU A 506 -17.17 -1.76 33.39
N LYS A 507 -17.96 -1.27 32.42
CA LYS A 507 -19.40 -1.04 32.62
C LYS A 507 -20.15 -2.33 32.96
N LEU A 508 -19.82 -3.44 32.29
CA LEU A 508 -20.41 -4.75 32.57
C LEU A 508 -20.00 -5.29 33.94
N TRP A 509 -18.76 -5.06 34.36
CA TRP A 509 -18.26 -5.44 35.67
C TRP A 509 -19.00 -4.71 36.78
N ASP A 510 -19.14 -3.38 36.67
CA ASP A 510 -19.83 -2.55 37.65
C ASP A 510 -21.32 -2.95 37.75
N PHE A 511 -21.98 -3.15 36.60
CA PHE A 511 -23.35 -3.66 36.55
C PHE A 511 -23.49 -5.00 37.30
N PHE A 512 -22.58 -5.96 37.07
CA PHE A 512 -22.66 -7.24 37.76
C PHE A 512 -22.31 -7.13 39.25
N ASP A 513 -21.43 -6.19 39.63
CA ASP A 513 -21.12 -5.91 41.03
C ASP A 513 -22.33 -5.35 41.79
N GLU A 514 -23.06 -4.42 41.18
CA GLU A 514 -24.33 -3.91 41.72
C GLU A 514 -25.36 -5.03 41.90
N LEU A 515 -25.51 -5.89 40.88
CA LEU A 515 -26.41 -7.05 40.97
C LEU A 515 -26.03 -7.99 42.11
N LEU A 516 -24.74 -8.18 42.38
CA LEU A 516 -24.26 -9.02 43.48
C LEU A 516 -24.49 -8.37 44.84
N LYS A 517 -24.30 -7.05 44.95
CA LYS A 517 -24.57 -6.27 46.18
C LYS A 517 -26.05 -6.28 46.54
N HIS A 518 -26.94 -6.18 45.56
CA HIS A 518 -28.38 -6.13 45.76
C HIS A 518 -29.09 -7.48 45.52
N LYS A 519 -28.35 -8.59 45.42
CA LYS A 519 -28.94 -9.90 45.13
C LYS A 519 -29.88 -10.34 46.26
N LYS A 520 -31.14 -10.64 45.91
CA LYS A 520 -32.09 -11.27 46.84
C LYS A 520 -31.88 -12.78 46.94
N SER A 521 -31.54 -13.45 45.83
CA SER A 521 -31.19 -14.88 45.78
C SER A 521 -30.36 -15.21 44.55
N THR A 522 -29.55 -16.26 44.61
CA THR A 522 -28.73 -16.74 43.49
C THR A 522 -29.59 -17.14 42.28
N ARG A 523 -30.76 -17.74 42.51
CA ARG A 523 -31.67 -18.14 41.42
C ARG A 523 -32.20 -16.94 40.65
N LYS A 524 -32.65 -15.88 41.34
CA LYS A 524 -33.11 -14.64 40.70
C LYS A 524 -31.98 -13.93 39.95
N LEU A 525 -30.77 -13.94 40.49
CA LEU A 525 -29.59 -13.38 39.82
C LEU A 525 -29.30 -14.11 38.50
N ILE A 526 -29.31 -15.44 38.50
CA ILE A 526 -29.11 -16.25 37.29
C ILE A 526 -30.18 -15.93 36.24
N THR A 527 -31.45 -15.85 36.64
CA THR A 527 -32.56 -15.47 35.75
C THR A 527 -32.34 -14.08 35.15
N TYR A 528 -31.98 -13.10 35.98
CA TYR A 528 -31.76 -11.73 35.53
C TYR A 528 -30.57 -11.60 34.57
N CYS A 529 -29.47 -12.33 34.83
CA CYS A 529 -28.36 -12.43 33.87
C CYS A 529 -28.84 -13.01 32.54
N ARG A 530 -29.65 -14.08 32.56
CA ARG A 530 -30.18 -14.71 31.34
C ARG A 530 -31.10 -13.77 30.55
N GLU A 531 -31.98 -13.03 31.23
CA GLU A 531 -32.87 -12.03 30.62
C GLU A 531 -32.12 -10.88 29.96
N ASN A 532 -30.91 -10.57 30.44
CA ASN A 532 -30.02 -9.56 29.84
C ASN A 532 -28.95 -10.18 28.92
N PHE A 533 -29.13 -11.43 28.48
CA PHE A 533 -28.22 -12.13 27.58
C PHE A 533 -26.78 -12.23 28.12
N LEU A 534 -26.63 -12.54 29.41
CA LEU A 534 -25.36 -12.72 30.09
C LEU A 534 -25.24 -14.12 30.69
N SER A 535 -24.08 -14.74 30.48
CA SER A 535 -23.75 -16.02 31.10
C SER A 535 -23.26 -15.82 32.53
N TYR A 536 -24.12 -16.10 33.53
CA TYR A 536 -23.76 -16.04 34.95
C TYR A 536 -22.48 -16.84 35.28
N ARG A 537 -22.30 -18.00 34.62
CA ARG A 537 -21.11 -18.83 34.79
C ARG A 537 -19.85 -18.11 34.33
N ARG A 538 -19.83 -17.53 33.12
CA ARG A 538 -18.65 -16.80 32.61
C ARG A 538 -18.37 -15.54 33.42
N LEU A 539 -19.42 -14.84 33.88
CA LEU A 539 -19.28 -13.70 34.81
C LEU A 539 -18.61 -14.12 36.13
N ARG A 540 -19.00 -15.27 36.68
CA ARG A 540 -18.37 -15.82 37.88
C ARG A 540 -16.91 -16.22 37.63
N GLU A 541 -16.64 -16.95 36.54
CA GLU A 541 -15.28 -17.36 36.14
C GLU A 541 -14.38 -16.12 35.94
N TRP A 542 -14.93 -15.03 35.39
CA TRP A 542 -14.23 -13.76 35.25
C TRP A 542 -13.83 -13.14 36.60
N ARG A 543 -14.74 -13.11 37.59
CA ARG A 543 -14.39 -12.65 38.94
C ARG A 543 -13.36 -13.56 39.62
N GLU A 544 -13.42 -14.87 39.39
CA GLU A 544 -12.46 -15.83 39.93
C GLU A 544 -11.05 -15.61 39.36
N ILE A 545 -10.91 -15.38 38.04
CA ILE A 545 -9.61 -15.00 37.43
C ILE A 545 -9.11 -13.68 38.00
N HIS A 546 -9.97 -12.67 38.06
CA HIS A 546 -9.62 -11.38 38.61
C HIS A 546 -9.08 -11.53 40.05
N GLY A 547 -9.76 -12.32 40.89
CA GLY A 547 -9.31 -12.60 42.26
C GLY A 547 -7.95 -13.29 42.32
N GLN A 548 -7.70 -14.29 41.46
CA GLN A 548 -6.40 -14.97 41.42
C GLN A 548 -5.26 -14.05 40.98
N LEU A 549 -5.48 -13.29 39.92
CA LEU A 549 -4.50 -12.32 39.44
C LEU A 549 -4.29 -11.21 40.49
N HIS A 550 -5.33 -10.78 41.19
CA HIS A 550 -5.21 -9.82 42.29
C HIS A 550 -4.33 -10.35 43.43
N VAL A 551 -4.50 -11.62 43.84
CA VAL A 551 -3.65 -12.25 44.86
C VAL A 551 -2.19 -12.28 44.39
N LEU A 552 -1.94 -12.74 43.16
CA LEU A 552 -0.60 -12.76 42.58
C LEU A 552 0.04 -11.36 42.52
N LEU A 553 -0.73 -10.34 42.16
CA LEU A 553 -0.26 -8.96 42.12
C LEU A 553 0.03 -8.41 43.51
N THR A 554 -0.76 -8.80 44.51
CA THR A 554 -0.51 -8.46 45.92
C THR A 554 0.81 -9.07 46.40
N GLU A 555 1.10 -10.32 46.02
CA GLU A 555 2.41 -10.97 46.28
C GLU A 555 3.58 -10.24 45.61
N PHE A 556 3.35 -9.60 44.44
CA PHE A 556 4.33 -8.72 43.79
C PHE A 556 4.42 -7.33 44.41
N GLY A 557 3.63 -7.03 45.44
CA GLY A 557 3.57 -5.71 46.08
C GLY A 557 2.90 -4.65 45.21
N PHE A 558 1.98 -5.05 44.32
CA PHE A 558 1.23 -4.12 43.49
C PHE A 558 -0.11 -3.83 44.17
N LYS A 559 -0.50 -2.55 44.19
CA LYS A 559 -1.77 -2.10 44.77
C LYS A 559 -2.64 -1.49 43.68
N PRO A 560 -3.96 -1.78 43.65
CA PRO A 560 -4.89 -1.09 42.77
C PRO A 560 -4.90 0.44 43.03
N ASN A 561 -5.15 1.22 41.99
CA ASN A 561 -5.34 2.67 42.09
C ASN A 561 -6.63 3.02 42.86
N GLU A 562 -6.55 4.07 43.68
CA GLU A 562 -7.68 4.58 44.48
C GLU A 562 -8.61 5.47 43.64
N ILE A 563 -8.00 6.33 42.80
CA ILE A 563 -8.71 7.20 41.86
C ILE A 563 -8.93 6.41 40.56
N PRO A 564 -10.17 6.38 40.01
CA PRO A 564 -10.45 5.74 38.73
C PRO A 564 -9.58 6.32 37.61
N ALA A 565 -8.97 5.43 36.83
CA ALA A 565 -8.10 5.84 35.73
C ALA A 565 -8.89 6.46 34.58
N ASN A 566 -8.26 7.42 33.89
CA ASN A 566 -8.84 8.03 32.70
C ASN A 566 -8.66 7.15 31.44
N TYR A 567 -9.27 7.58 30.33
CA TYR A 567 -9.23 6.86 29.06
C TYR A 567 -7.79 6.58 28.59
N ASP A 568 -6.92 7.58 28.65
CA ASP A 568 -5.58 7.49 28.07
C ASP A 568 -4.68 6.56 28.90
N GLU A 569 -4.75 6.64 30.23
CA GLU A 569 -4.03 5.75 31.15
C GLU A 569 -4.34 4.27 30.88
N ILE A 570 -5.62 3.93 30.72
CA ILE A 570 -6.07 2.57 30.40
C ILE A 570 -5.51 2.15 29.03
N HIS A 571 -5.68 2.97 28.00
CA HIS A 571 -5.30 2.56 26.64
C HIS A 571 -3.78 2.55 26.41
N ARG A 572 -3.00 3.36 27.13
CA ARG A 572 -1.53 3.25 27.15
C ARG A 572 -1.07 1.93 27.78
N ALA A 573 -1.71 1.49 28.86
CA ALA A 573 -1.41 0.18 29.45
C ALA A 573 -1.80 -0.99 28.52
N LEU A 574 -2.94 -0.90 27.82
CA LEU A 574 -3.34 -1.89 26.81
C LEU A 574 -2.33 -1.97 25.66
N LEU A 575 -1.90 -0.82 25.13
CA LEU A 575 -0.95 -0.74 24.03
C LEU A 575 0.37 -1.45 24.33
N ALA A 576 0.84 -1.46 25.58
CA ALA A 576 2.07 -2.16 25.95
C ALA A 576 2.05 -3.67 25.65
N GLY A 577 0.87 -4.30 25.63
CA GLY A 577 0.70 -5.69 25.21
C GLY A 577 0.19 -5.86 23.76
N LEU A 578 -0.30 -4.78 23.14
CA LEU A 578 -1.04 -4.81 21.87
C LEU A 578 -0.38 -4.00 20.74
N LEU A 579 0.91 -3.64 20.86
CA LEU A 579 1.62 -2.87 19.83
C LEU A 579 1.53 -3.52 18.42
N GLY A 580 1.48 -4.85 18.35
CA GLY A 580 1.32 -5.59 17.10
C GLY A 580 -0.10 -5.55 16.50
N ASN A 581 -1.10 -5.10 17.27
CA ASN A 581 -2.51 -5.12 16.91
C ASN A 581 -3.07 -3.71 16.66
N ILE A 582 -2.19 -2.76 16.35
CA ILE A 582 -2.57 -1.39 15.95
C ILE A 582 -2.93 -1.35 14.47
N GLY A 583 -3.78 -0.40 14.09
CA GLY A 583 -4.07 -0.13 12.68
C GLY A 583 -4.38 1.32 12.40
N PHE A 584 -4.00 1.75 11.20
CA PHE A 584 -4.31 3.05 10.62
C PHE A 584 -5.32 2.88 9.50
N LYS A 585 -6.34 3.73 9.45
CA LYS A 585 -7.42 3.66 8.47
C LYS A 585 -6.87 3.82 7.04
N SER A 586 -7.22 2.87 6.16
CA SER A 586 -6.85 2.86 4.75
C SER A 586 -7.76 3.80 3.93
N GLU A 587 -7.39 4.08 2.67
CA GLU A 587 -8.24 4.77 1.70
C GLU A 587 -9.47 3.95 1.32
N LYS A 588 -9.35 2.61 1.33
CA LYS A 588 -10.45 1.69 1.05
C LYS A 588 -11.43 1.65 2.23
N GLU A 589 -12.72 1.82 1.94
CA GLU A 589 -13.76 1.88 2.96
C GLU A 589 -13.81 0.59 3.81
N GLY A 590 -13.83 0.75 5.13
CA GLY A 590 -13.93 -0.35 6.09
C GLY A 590 -12.65 -1.18 6.30
N GLU A 591 -11.51 -0.78 5.72
CA GLU A 591 -10.21 -1.43 5.81
C GLU A 591 -9.21 -0.60 6.64
N TYR A 592 -8.39 -1.27 7.45
CA TYR A 592 -7.29 -0.69 8.22
C TYR A 592 -5.97 -1.37 7.81
N LEU A 593 -4.92 -0.56 7.66
CA LEU A 593 -3.55 -1.01 7.52
C LEU A 593 -2.96 -1.24 8.92
N GLY A 594 -2.68 -2.48 9.25
CA GLY A 594 -2.06 -2.90 10.50
C GLY A 594 -0.54 -2.99 10.45
N ALA A 595 0.05 -3.30 11.59
CA ALA A 595 1.46 -3.60 11.71
C ALA A 595 1.89 -4.67 10.69
N ARG A 596 3.10 -4.54 10.12
CA ARG A 596 3.67 -5.48 9.14
C ARG A 596 2.92 -5.54 7.81
N GLY A 597 2.12 -4.51 7.51
CA GLY A 597 1.41 -4.38 6.23
C GLY A 597 0.14 -5.23 6.11
N ILE A 598 -0.31 -5.86 7.21
CA ILE A 598 -1.56 -6.64 7.21
C ILE A 598 -2.76 -5.71 7.01
N LYS A 599 -3.80 -6.21 6.36
CA LYS A 599 -5.05 -5.47 6.16
C LYS A 599 -6.17 -6.16 6.93
N PHE A 600 -6.89 -5.41 7.74
CA PHE A 600 -7.99 -5.96 8.55
C PHE A 600 -9.21 -5.04 8.55
N ALA A 601 -10.37 -5.63 8.86
CA ALA A 601 -11.61 -4.89 9.08
C ALA A 601 -12.01 -4.93 10.54
N ILE A 602 -12.65 -3.88 11.06
CA ILE A 602 -13.25 -3.92 12.40
C ILE A 602 -14.42 -4.91 12.41
N PHE A 603 -14.48 -5.79 13.41
CA PHE A 603 -15.54 -6.78 13.56
C PHE A 603 -16.93 -6.09 13.63
N PRO A 604 -17.97 -6.62 12.95
CA PRO A 604 -19.28 -5.96 12.88
C PRO A 604 -19.92 -5.64 14.23
N GLY A 605 -19.65 -6.44 15.27
CA GLY A 605 -20.16 -6.21 16.62
C GLY A 605 -19.43 -5.15 17.44
N SER A 606 -18.41 -4.49 16.90
CA SER A 606 -17.69 -3.41 17.57
C SER A 606 -18.40 -2.07 17.40
N VAL A 607 -18.35 -1.23 18.44
CA VAL A 607 -18.83 0.17 18.38
C VAL A 607 -18.11 1.00 17.31
N LEU A 608 -16.85 0.64 17.01
CA LEU A 608 -16.02 1.35 16.04
C LEU A 608 -16.28 0.94 14.59
N ARG A 609 -17.17 -0.04 14.33
CA ARG A 609 -17.48 -0.50 12.97
C ARG A 609 -17.98 0.64 12.07
N LYS A 610 -18.80 1.54 12.61
CA LYS A 610 -19.32 2.74 11.92
C LYS A 610 -18.43 3.97 12.14
N GLY A 611 -17.39 3.86 12.95
CA GLY A 611 -16.52 4.97 13.35
C GLY A 611 -15.60 5.42 12.22
N LYS A 612 -15.39 6.75 12.10
CA LYS A 612 -14.39 7.34 11.19
C LYS A 612 -12.99 7.43 11.82
N THR A 613 -12.71 6.63 12.84
CA THR A 613 -11.47 6.68 13.62
C THR A 613 -10.26 6.36 12.75
N LYS A 614 -9.22 7.19 12.81
CA LYS A 614 -7.98 6.98 12.04
C LYS A 614 -7.09 5.90 12.64
N TRP A 615 -6.86 5.94 13.94
CA TRP A 615 -5.99 5.01 14.65
C TRP A 615 -6.76 4.15 15.63
N VAL A 616 -6.55 2.84 15.55
CA VAL A 616 -7.19 1.87 16.43
C VAL A 616 -6.19 0.87 17.00
N VAL A 617 -6.51 0.30 18.15
CA VAL A 617 -5.90 -0.92 18.70
C VAL A 617 -6.98 -1.98 18.86
N ALA A 618 -6.64 -3.24 18.60
CA ALA A 618 -7.52 -4.38 18.81
C ALA A 618 -6.95 -5.36 19.85
N ALA A 619 -7.81 -5.98 20.65
CA ALA A 619 -7.37 -7.05 21.55
C ALA A 619 -6.84 -8.24 20.76
N GLU A 620 -7.53 -8.60 19.68
CA GLU A 620 -7.22 -9.75 18.84
C GLU A 620 -7.44 -9.45 17.36
N LEU A 621 -6.57 -10.01 16.53
CA LEU A 621 -6.72 -10.09 15.08
C LEU A 621 -6.95 -11.56 14.72
N VAL A 622 -8.16 -11.88 14.22
CA VAL A 622 -8.58 -13.26 13.93
C VAL A 622 -9.04 -13.36 12.49
N GLU A 623 -8.47 -14.32 11.76
CA GLU A 623 -8.85 -14.61 10.39
C GLU A 623 -9.93 -15.69 10.34
N THR A 624 -11.07 -15.35 9.73
CA THR A 624 -12.16 -16.29 9.42
C THR A 624 -12.41 -16.29 7.91
N SER A 625 -13.37 -15.50 7.41
CA SER A 625 -13.53 -15.22 5.98
C SER A 625 -12.64 -14.06 5.51
N LYS A 626 -12.31 -13.16 6.44
CA LYS A 626 -11.29 -12.12 6.31
C LYS A 626 -10.68 -11.87 7.68
N LEU A 627 -9.59 -11.10 7.71
CA LEU A 627 -8.95 -10.71 8.96
C LEU A 627 -9.81 -9.65 9.67
N TYR A 628 -10.28 -9.98 10.87
CA TYR A 628 -11.08 -9.08 11.70
C TYR A 628 -10.36 -8.67 12.98
N ALA A 629 -10.43 -7.37 13.29
CA ALA A 629 -10.11 -6.82 14.60
C ALA A 629 -11.29 -6.95 15.55
N ARG A 630 -11.09 -7.67 16.66
CA ARG A 630 -12.09 -7.89 17.71
C ARG A 630 -11.72 -7.12 18.96
N CYS A 631 -12.72 -6.52 19.61
CA CYS A 631 -12.57 -5.62 20.75
C CYS A 631 -11.58 -4.49 20.43
N ALA A 632 -12.08 -3.44 19.78
CA ALA A 632 -11.28 -2.34 19.27
C ALA A 632 -11.47 -1.04 20.08
N ALA A 633 -10.44 -0.21 20.12
CA ALA A 633 -10.50 1.13 20.70
C ALA A 633 -9.78 2.17 19.84
N LYS A 634 -10.23 3.42 19.93
CA LYS A 634 -9.52 4.59 19.39
C LYS A 634 -8.25 4.84 20.19
N ILE A 635 -7.16 5.18 19.51
CA ILE A 635 -5.89 5.56 20.17
C ILE A 635 -5.32 6.85 19.59
N ASP A 636 -4.43 7.49 20.35
CA ASP A 636 -3.59 8.58 19.88
C ASP A 636 -2.23 8.03 19.41
N PRO A 637 -1.75 8.37 18.19
CA PRO A 637 -0.44 7.94 17.72
C PRO A 637 0.74 8.42 18.58
N ALA A 638 0.60 9.53 19.32
CA ALA A 638 1.66 10.02 20.21
C ALA A 638 1.98 9.04 21.35
N TRP A 639 1.01 8.22 21.77
CA TRP A 639 1.23 7.18 22.78
C TRP A 639 2.13 6.06 22.26
N LEU A 640 2.05 5.76 20.96
CA LEU A 640 2.77 4.65 20.33
C LEU A 640 4.27 4.85 20.41
N GLU A 641 4.77 6.05 20.14
CA GLU A 641 6.21 6.34 20.17
C GLU A 641 6.80 6.10 21.57
N ARG A 642 6.12 6.60 22.62
CA ARG A 642 6.56 6.45 24.00
C ARG A 642 6.58 4.98 24.45
N ILE A 643 5.55 4.21 24.09
CA ILE A 643 5.39 2.83 24.53
C ILE A 643 6.31 1.89 23.74
N ALA A 644 6.45 2.11 22.44
CA ALA A 644 7.28 1.30 21.57
C ALA A 644 8.78 1.54 21.82
N GLY A 645 9.19 2.75 22.19
CA GLY A 645 10.57 3.04 22.58
C GLY A 645 11.57 2.65 21.49
N SER A 646 12.43 1.67 21.77
CA SER A 646 13.45 1.16 20.83
C SER A 646 12.88 0.38 19.63
N LEU A 647 11.60 -0.01 19.68
CA LEU A 647 10.92 -0.69 18.56
C LEU A 647 10.59 0.28 17.41
N CYS A 648 10.62 1.58 17.67
CA CYS A 648 10.45 2.61 16.66
C CYS A 648 11.72 2.74 15.81
N LYS A 649 11.55 2.77 14.48
CA LYS A 649 12.61 3.12 13.55
C LYS A 649 12.50 4.59 13.20
N ARG A 650 13.61 5.31 13.38
CA ARG A 650 13.73 6.74 13.10
C ARG A 650 14.51 6.91 11.80
N HIS A 651 13.96 7.73 10.91
CA HIS A 651 14.58 8.09 9.64
C HIS A 651 14.73 9.61 9.61
N TYR A 652 15.95 10.08 9.41
CA TYR A 652 16.28 11.49 9.32
C TYR A 652 16.49 11.86 7.85
N PHE A 653 15.91 12.97 7.41
CA PHE A 653 16.00 13.42 6.02
C PHE A 653 16.01 14.94 5.94
N ASP A 654 16.46 15.45 4.80
CA ASP A 654 16.54 16.88 4.50
C ASP A 654 17.33 17.67 5.56
N PRO A 655 18.59 17.30 5.87
CA PRO A 655 19.42 18.06 6.79
C PRO A 655 19.79 19.40 6.12
N HIS A 656 19.42 20.50 6.76
CA HIS A 656 19.64 21.85 6.23
C HIS A 656 19.95 22.85 7.35
N TRP A 657 20.61 23.95 6.97
CA TRP A 657 20.89 25.04 7.89
C TRP A 657 19.65 25.91 8.15
N GLU A 658 19.23 26.05 9.41
CA GLU A 658 18.14 26.95 9.81
C GLU A 658 18.70 28.24 10.41
N LYS A 659 18.70 29.33 9.63
CA LYS A 659 19.31 30.63 10.00
C LYS A 659 18.85 31.15 11.36
N LYS A 660 17.54 31.07 11.67
CA LYS A 660 16.95 31.62 12.91
C LYS A 660 17.42 30.90 14.17
N ARG A 661 17.57 29.58 14.11
CA ARG A 661 18.02 28.75 15.24
C ARG A 661 19.53 28.62 15.30
N ALA A 662 20.24 29.07 14.26
CA ALA A 662 21.67 28.93 14.09
C ALA A 662 22.15 27.49 14.31
N GLN A 663 21.45 26.52 13.72
CA GLN A 663 21.80 25.10 13.83
C GLN A 663 21.38 24.34 12.56
N VAL A 664 21.97 23.17 12.34
CA VAL A 664 21.50 22.24 11.30
C VAL A 664 20.31 21.47 11.83
N VAL A 665 19.20 21.53 11.09
CA VAL A 665 17.93 20.86 11.39
C VAL A 665 17.67 19.82 10.31
N ALA A 666 17.17 18.67 10.72
CA ALA A 666 16.65 17.65 9.83
C ALA A 666 15.21 17.31 10.22
N PHE A 667 14.48 16.69 9.32
CA PHE A 667 13.17 16.12 9.63
C PHE A 667 13.31 14.66 10.03
N GLU A 668 12.67 14.31 11.14
CA GLU A 668 12.55 12.95 11.65
C GLU A 668 11.18 12.38 11.27
N GLN A 669 11.19 11.22 10.63
CA GLN A 669 10.03 10.36 10.47
C GLN A 669 10.19 9.15 11.40
N VAL A 670 9.17 8.86 12.20
CA VAL A 670 9.15 7.71 13.11
C VAL A 670 8.15 6.68 12.61
N THR A 671 8.63 5.44 12.44
CA THR A 671 7.84 4.30 12.00
C THR A 671 7.81 3.21 13.06
N LEU A 672 6.68 2.52 13.19
CA LEU A 672 6.49 1.37 14.06
C LEU A 672 5.88 0.23 13.23
N TYR A 673 6.62 -0.87 13.09
CA TYR A 673 6.22 -2.03 12.28
C TYR A 673 5.74 -1.68 10.85
N GLY A 674 6.35 -0.67 10.23
CA GLY A 674 5.99 -0.21 8.88
C GLY A 674 4.85 0.82 8.84
N LEU A 675 4.22 1.15 9.96
CA LEU A 675 3.26 2.25 10.06
C LEU A 675 3.99 3.55 10.42
N ILE A 676 3.69 4.64 9.71
CA ILE A 676 4.21 5.98 10.03
C ILE A 676 3.41 6.53 11.20
N ILE A 677 4.03 6.65 12.37
CA ILE A 677 3.40 7.22 13.57
C ILE A 677 3.69 8.71 13.72
N VAL A 678 4.88 9.16 13.30
CA VAL A 678 5.25 10.57 13.21
C VAL A 678 5.75 10.83 11.79
N PRO A 679 4.99 11.56 10.95
CA PRO A 679 5.37 11.77 9.55
C PRO A 679 6.53 12.75 9.39
N LYS A 680 6.56 13.82 10.19
CA LYS A 680 7.55 14.88 10.09
C LYS A 680 7.69 15.64 11.41
N ARG A 681 8.85 15.53 12.07
CA ARG A 681 9.21 16.31 13.27
C ARG A 681 10.58 16.97 13.08
N PRO A 682 10.74 18.29 13.27
CA PRO A 682 12.06 18.93 13.20
C PRO A 682 12.93 18.51 14.39
N VAL A 683 14.17 18.13 14.13
CA VAL A 683 15.16 17.72 15.15
C VAL A 683 16.52 18.36 14.93
N HIS A 684 17.28 18.54 16.01
CA HIS A 684 18.66 19.05 15.94
C HIS A 684 19.58 17.96 15.36
N TYR A 685 20.06 18.19 14.13
CA TYR A 685 20.82 17.19 13.39
C TYR A 685 22.24 16.99 13.94
N GLY A 686 22.83 18.03 14.54
CA GLY A 686 24.17 17.98 15.13
C GLY A 686 24.34 16.93 16.23
N ALA A 687 23.28 16.60 16.98
CA ALA A 687 23.32 15.54 17.99
C ALA A 687 23.20 14.12 17.41
N ILE A 688 22.81 14.00 16.14
CA ILE A 688 22.52 12.72 15.47
C ILE A 688 23.68 12.36 14.55
N HIS A 689 24.07 13.29 13.65
CA HIS A 689 25.17 13.14 12.71
C HIS A 689 26.09 14.38 12.79
N PRO A 690 26.98 14.45 13.79
CA PRO A 690 27.78 15.64 14.07
C PRO A 690 28.71 16.03 12.91
N ARG A 691 29.33 15.07 12.23
CA ARG A 691 30.25 15.32 11.12
C ARG A 691 29.57 15.97 9.93
N GLU A 692 28.44 15.41 9.48
CA GLU A 692 27.66 15.95 8.37
C GLU A 692 27.00 17.28 8.75
N ALA A 693 26.52 17.42 9.99
CA ALA A 693 25.99 18.68 10.49
C ALA A 693 27.08 19.78 10.52
N ARG A 694 28.32 19.46 10.89
CA ARG A 694 29.44 20.41 10.85
C ARG A 694 29.75 20.82 9.41
N GLU A 695 29.79 19.87 8.48
CA GLU A 695 30.00 20.20 7.06
C GLU A 695 28.91 21.13 6.53
N ILE A 696 27.64 20.81 6.78
CA ILE A 696 26.50 21.67 6.39
C ILE A 696 26.59 23.04 7.07
N PHE A 697 26.98 23.09 8.34
CA PHE A 697 27.19 24.35 9.06
C PHE A 697 28.28 25.20 8.39
N ILE A 698 29.47 24.65 8.12
CA ILE A 698 30.56 25.40 7.50
C ILE A 698 30.14 25.88 6.11
N ARG A 699 29.65 24.98 5.26
CA ARG A 699 29.25 25.32 3.88
C ARG A 699 28.10 26.32 3.83
N SER A 700 27.01 26.06 4.54
CA SER A 700 25.80 26.87 4.41
C SER A 700 25.85 28.14 5.25
N ALA A 701 26.43 28.08 6.46
CA ALA A 701 26.46 29.22 7.36
C ALA A 701 27.68 30.12 7.08
N LEU A 702 28.89 29.55 7.00
CA LEU A 702 30.12 30.33 6.92
C LEU A 702 30.55 30.65 5.48
N VAL A 703 30.56 29.66 4.59
CA VAL A 703 30.97 29.84 3.18
C VAL A 703 29.88 30.57 2.39
N ALA A 704 28.66 30.04 2.35
CA ALA A 704 27.53 30.62 1.59
C ALA A 704 26.88 31.84 2.26
N GLY A 705 27.44 32.36 3.36
CA GLY A 705 26.94 33.57 4.00
C GLY A 705 25.62 33.43 4.77
N GLY A 706 25.18 32.21 5.11
CA GLY A 706 23.93 31.94 5.81
C GLY A 706 23.93 32.21 7.32
N TYR A 707 25.06 32.63 7.89
CA TYR A 707 25.22 32.91 9.32
C TYR A 707 24.85 34.35 9.68
N ILE A 708 24.13 34.54 10.79
CA ILE A 708 23.81 35.88 11.32
C ILE A 708 24.71 36.11 12.53
N THR A 709 25.71 36.96 12.37
CA THR A 709 26.65 37.33 13.45
C THR A 709 27.05 38.80 13.33
N GLN A 710 27.54 39.38 14.43
CA GLN A 710 28.11 40.73 14.48
C GLN A 710 29.65 40.70 14.42
N ALA A 711 30.23 39.54 14.12
CA ALA A 711 31.67 39.35 14.09
C ALA A 711 32.32 40.03 12.88
N SER A 712 33.37 40.79 13.14
CA SER A 712 34.04 41.59 12.11
C SER A 712 34.66 40.75 10.98
N PHE A 713 35.15 39.53 11.27
CA PHE A 713 35.72 38.64 10.24
C PHE A 713 34.70 38.28 9.16
N PHE A 714 33.43 38.08 9.55
CA PHE A 714 32.40 37.58 8.64
C PHE A 714 32.02 38.65 7.61
N HIS A 715 31.85 39.90 8.06
CA HIS A 715 31.63 41.04 7.17
C HIS A 715 32.83 41.33 6.27
N HIS A 716 34.06 41.21 6.80
CA HIS A 716 35.28 41.37 6.01
C HIS A 716 35.36 40.32 4.90
N ASN A 717 35.18 39.03 5.24
CA ASN A 717 35.26 37.93 4.29
C ASN A 717 34.21 38.05 3.18
N GLN A 718 32.97 38.43 3.52
CA GLN A 718 31.92 38.65 2.52
C GLN A 718 32.26 39.79 1.56
N ALA A 719 32.76 40.92 2.08
CA ALA A 719 33.16 42.05 1.25
C ALA A 719 34.34 41.69 0.32
N LEU A 720 35.31 40.94 0.82
CA LEU A 720 36.47 40.51 0.04
C LEU A 720 36.11 39.51 -1.06
N ILE A 721 35.23 38.54 -0.77
CA ILE A 721 34.71 37.60 -1.78
C ILE A 721 33.97 38.37 -2.88
N GLN A 722 33.07 39.29 -2.50
CA GLN A 722 32.32 40.11 -3.46
C GLN A 722 33.24 40.96 -4.35
N GLU A 723 34.30 41.56 -3.79
CA GLU A 723 35.28 42.34 -4.56
C GLU A 723 36.03 41.48 -5.61
N ILE A 724 36.35 40.23 -5.27
CA ILE A 724 37.06 39.30 -6.17
C ILE A 724 36.12 38.71 -7.22
N GLU A 725 34.86 38.41 -6.88
CA GLU A 725 33.81 38.03 -7.85
C GLU A 725 33.58 39.15 -8.89
N GLU A 726 33.57 40.41 -8.46
CA GLU A 726 33.49 41.56 -9.36
C GLU A 726 34.71 41.66 -10.31
N LEU A 727 35.90 41.25 -9.85
CA LEU A 727 37.11 41.17 -10.66
C LEU A 727 37.09 39.98 -11.66
N GLU A 728 36.54 38.83 -11.26
CA GLU A 728 36.32 37.67 -12.15
C GLU A 728 35.37 38.00 -13.29
N HIS A 729 34.23 38.62 -12.97
CA HIS A 729 33.26 39.05 -13.97
C HIS A 729 33.85 40.04 -14.98
N LYS A 730 34.72 40.95 -14.52
CA LYS A 730 35.41 41.92 -15.40
C LYS A 730 36.47 41.28 -16.31
N THR A 731 37.16 40.23 -15.86
CA THR A 731 38.33 39.67 -16.57
C THR A 731 38.06 38.38 -17.33
N ARG A 732 36.85 37.81 -17.24
CA ARG A 732 36.46 36.55 -17.92
C ARG A 732 37.46 35.41 -17.72
N ARG A 733 38.03 35.31 -16.52
CA ARG A 733 38.77 34.14 -16.02
C ARG A 733 38.05 33.63 -14.78
N GLN A 734 37.72 32.33 -14.77
CA GLN A 734 37.09 31.57 -13.66
C GLN A 734 38.12 31.11 -12.64
N ASP A 735 39.34 31.63 -12.79
CA ASP A 735 40.51 31.20 -12.06
C ASP A 735 40.99 32.36 -11.17
N VAL A 736 40.15 33.35 -10.86
CA VAL A 736 40.55 34.49 -10.00
C VAL A 736 39.96 34.38 -8.60
N LEU A 737 38.87 33.65 -8.39
CA LEU A 737 38.37 33.24 -7.08
C LEU A 737 38.66 31.73 -6.90
N VAL A 738 39.17 31.34 -5.73
CA VAL A 738 39.26 29.93 -5.36
C VAL A 738 37.87 29.32 -5.14
N ASP A 739 37.73 28.02 -5.45
CA ASP A 739 36.48 27.27 -5.29
C ASP A 739 35.94 27.35 -3.85
N GLU A 740 34.61 27.25 -3.67
CA GLU A 740 33.97 27.13 -2.35
C GLU A 740 34.60 26.00 -1.51
N GLN A 741 35.14 24.98 -2.18
CA GLN A 741 35.88 23.90 -1.53
C GLN A 741 37.17 24.36 -0.84
N GLU A 742 37.87 25.38 -1.34
CA GLU A 742 39.07 25.94 -0.70
C GLU A 742 38.70 26.84 0.48
N ILE A 743 37.61 27.61 0.38
CA ILE A 743 37.07 28.40 1.49
C ILE A 743 36.55 27.46 2.59
N TYR A 744 35.87 26.38 2.20
CA TYR A 744 35.48 25.30 3.11
C TYR A 744 36.72 24.70 3.79
N ALA A 745 37.77 24.33 3.03
CA ALA A 745 38.98 23.74 3.58
C ALA A 745 39.69 24.67 4.58
N PHE A 746 39.68 25.99 4.34
CA PHE A 746 40.18 26.98 5.28
C PHE A 746 39.43 26.93 6.62
N PHE A 747 38.09 27.00 6.59
CA PHE A 747 37.31 26.92 7.83
C PHE A 747 37.38 25.54 8.48
N ASP A 748 37.41 24.46 7.69
CA ASP A 748 37.48 23.08 8.16
C ASP A 748 38.80 22.80 8.91
N ALA A 749 39.92 23.39 8.46
CA ALA A 749 41.21 23.25 9.11
C ALA A 749 41.32 23.98 10.45
N ILE A 750 40.49 25.01 10.68
CA ILE A 750 40.59 25.89 11.85
C ILE A 750 39.51 25.55 12.89
N ILE A 751 38.28 25.29 12.45
CA ILE A 751 37.13 25.08 13.33
C ILE A 751 37.19 23.65 13.90
N PRO A 752 37.15 23.45 15.23
CA PRO A 752 37.17 22.11 15.84
C PRO A 752 36.01 21.21 15.41
N GLU A 753 36.22 19.89 15.51
CA GLU A 753 35.23 18.89 15.10
C GLU A 753 33.94 18.93 15.96
N GLU A 754 34.00 19.43 17.19
CA GLU A 754 32.85 19.48 18.10
C GLU A 754 31.86 20.62 17.77
N VAL A 755 32.27 21.58 16.92
CA VAL A 755 31.46 22.74 16.56
C VAL A 755 30.46 22.37 15.46
N THR A 756 29.22 22.13 15.87
CA THR A 756 28.12 21.68 14.97
C THR A 756 26.95 22.67 14.88
N ASN A 757 27.01 23.77 15.62
CA ASN A 757 25.99 24.80 15.66
C ASN A 757 26.59 26.18 15.98
N GLY A 758 25.79 27.23 15.78
CA GLY A 758 26.19 28.61 15.98
C GLY A 758 26.53 28.96 17.44
N ALA A 759 25.83 28.37 18.42
CA ALA A 759 26.12 28.64 19.83
C ALA A 759 27.51 28.09 20.24
N GLY A 760 27.84 26.88 19.77
CA GLY A 760 29.16 26.27 19.92
C GLY A 760 30.24 27.09 19.19
N PHE A 761 29.94 27.52 17.96
CA PHE A 761 30.85 28.33 17.15
C PHE A 761 31.17 29.68 17.81
N GLU A 762 30.18 30.44 18.27
CA GLU A 762 30.40 31.74 18.93
C GLU A 762 31.21 31.61 20.22
N ARG A 763 30.96 30.56 21.01
CA ARG A 763 31.73 30.30 22.24
C ARG A 763 33.19 30.01 21.92
N TRP A 764 33.44 29.11 20.98
CA TRP A 764 34.79 28.77 20.55
C TRP A 764 35.49 29.96 19.90
N ARG A 765 34.82 30.67 18.97
CA ARG A 765 35.38 31.83 18.26
C ARG A 765 35.88 32.89 19.23
N LYS A 766 35.07 33.28 20.21
CA LYS A 766 35.46 34.30 21.20
C LYS A 766 36.71 33.92 22.00
N GLN A 767 36.95 32.63 22.22
CA GLN A 767 38.16 32.14 22.89
C GLN A 767 39.35 32.10 21.93
N ALA A 768 39.14 31.67 20.69
CA ALA A 768 40.18 31.61 19.67
C ALA A 768 40.66 33.02 19.25
N GLU A 769 39.75 33.98 19.10
CA GLU A 769 40.04 35.38 18.76
C GLU A 769 40.83 36.13 19.85
N GLN A 770 40.82 35.65 21.10
CA GLN A 770 41.69 36.20 22.16
C GLN A 770 43.16 35.85 21.94
N GLN A 771 43.44 34.74 21.26
CA GLN A 771 44.80 34.30 20.94
C GLN A 771 45.25 34.84 19.58
N ASP A 772 44.36 34.82 18.59
CA ASP A 772 44.60 35.39 17.26
C ASP A 772 43.32 36.05 16.70
N ALA A 773 43.29 37.38 16.73
CA ALA A 773 42.14 38.16 16.26
C ALA A 773 41.92 38.10 14.74
N GLN A 774 42.89 37.61 13.96
CA GLN A 774 42.82 37.50 12.50
C GLN A 774 42.61 36.05 12.03
N LEU A 775 42.43 35.10 12.95
CA LEU A 775 42.36 33.67 12.67
C LEU A 775 41.35 33.29 11.56
N LEU A 776 40.18 33.93 11.54
CA LEU A 776 39.09 33.61 10.61
C LEU A 776 39.02 34.54 9.39
N TYR A 777 39.97 35.46 9.22
CA TYR A 777 39.99 36.41 8.11
C TYR A 777 40.59 35.78 6.86
N LEU A 778 39.82 35.75 5.77
CA LEU A 778 40.29 35.33 4.45
C LEU A 778 41.24 36.39 3.88
N LYS A 779 42.31 35.95 3.22
CA LYS A 779 43.27 36.85 2.55
C LYS A 779 43.06 36.81 1.05
N ARG A 780 43.27 37.94 0.38
CA ARG A 780 43.16 38.05 -1.09
C ARG A 780 44.02 37.01 -1.82
N GLU A 781 45.23 36.74 -1.33
CA GLU A 781 46.14 35.73 -1.91
C GLU A 781 45.61 34.30 -1.81
N LEU A 782 44.90 33.97 -0.71
CA LEU A 782 44.24 32.69 -0.55
C LEU A 782 43.04 32.58 -1.49
N LEU A 783 42.48 33.71 -1.90
CA LEU A 783 41.32 33.79 -2.76
C LEU A 783 41.66 33.88 -4.26
N MET A 784 42.91 34.16 -4.66
CA MET A 784 43.29 34.41 -6.07
C MET A 784 44.28 33.39 -6.65
N ARG A 785 44.04 32.88 -7.88
CA ARG A 785 44.94 31.88 -8.48
C ARG A 785 46.17 32.40 -9.22
N HIS A 786 46.20 33.48 -10.05
CA HIS A 786 47.44 34.06 -10.69
C HIS A 786 47.32 35.53 -11.25
N GLN A 787 48.45 36.25 -11.45
CA GLN A 787 48.58 37.63 -12.02
C GLN A 787 48.28 37.71 -13.54
N ALA A 788 47.48 38.69 -13.99
CA ALA A 788 47.05 38.84 -15.38
C ALA A 788 47.24 40.28 -15.92
N ASP A 789 48.23 40.47 -16.79
CA ASP A 789 48.39 41.67 -17.64
C ASP A 789 47.94 41.37 -19.08
N HIS A 790 47.21 42.33 -19.66
CA HIS A 790 46.82 42.49 -21.07
C HIS A 790 45.66 41.66 -21.66
N VAL A 791 44.42 42.19 -21.57
CA VAL A 791 43.35 41.97 -22.56
C VAL A 791 42.63 43.32 -22.78
N THR A 792 42.47 43.75 -24.04
CA THR A 792 41.97 45.07 -24.45
C THR A 792 40.43 45.15 -24.60
N GLU A 793 39.85 46.33 -24.32
CA GLU A 793 38.41 46.69 -24.46
C GLU A 793 37.80 46.37 -25.86
N VAL A 794 38.62 46.25 -26.90
CA VAL A 794 38.17 46.01 -28.29
C VAL A 794 37.54 44.62 -28.47
N GLN A 795 37.90 43.62 -27.64
CA GLN A 795 37.36 42.26 -27.78
C GLN A 795 36.01 42.07 -27.06
N PHE A 796 35.71 42.91 -26.07
CA PHE A 796 34.52 42.82 -25.23
C PHE A 796 33.88 44.20 -25.05
N PRO A 797 33.20 44.73 -26.09
CA PRO A 797 32.61 46.07 -26.06
C PRO A 797 31.46 46.22 -25.06
N GLU A 798 31.29 47.40 -24.46
CA GLU A 798 30.19 47.67 -23.53
C GLU A 798 28.80 47.73 -24.21
N CYS A 799 28.76 47.94 -25.52
CA CYS A 799 27.53 48.10 -26.29
C CYS A 799 27.59 47.38 -27.67
N MET A 800 26.43 47.00 -28.19
CA MET A 800 26.22 46.44 -29.54
C MET A 800 25.25 47.31 -30.34
N ASN A 801 25.55 47.52 -31.62
CA ASN A 801 24.64 48.19 -32.56
C ASN A 801 23.74 47.14 -33.26
N VAL A 802 22.44 47.40 -33.35
CA VAL A 802 21.46 46.55 -34.09
C VAL A 802 20.88 47.27 -35.32
N SER A 803 20.22 46.53 -36.22
CA SER A 803 19.86 46.87 -37.64
C SER A 803 19.20 48.22 -37.95
N GLU A 804 18.78 49.00 -36.96
CA GLU A 804 18.04 50.25 -37.15
C GLU A 804 18.69 51.44 -36.38
N GLY A 805 19.97 51.32 -36.01
CA GLY A 805 20.72 52.40 -35.35
C GLY A 805 20.56 52.46 -33.83
N SER A 806 19.87 51.48 -33.23
CA SER A 806 19.77 51.35 -31.77
C SER A 806 21.05 50.76 -31.17
N VAL A 807 21.49 51.33 -30.05
CA VAL A 807 22.67 50.91 -29.29
C VAL A 807 22.20 50.19 -28.02
N LEU A 808 22.56 48.93 -27.86
CA LEU A 808 22.13 48.08 -26.74
C LEU A 808 23.31 47.74 -25.81
N PRO A 809 23.18 47.89 -24.49
CA PRO A 809 24.26 47.59 -23.55
C PRO A 809 24.47 46.07 -23.37
N LEU A 810 25.74 45.69 -23.23
CA LEU A 810 26.21 44.33 -23.04
C LEU A 810 26.74 44.13 -21.61
N ALA A 811 26.46 42.97 -21.05
CA ALA A 811 27.02 42.51 -19.78
C ALA A 811 27.69 41.14 -19.98
N TYR A 812 28.76 40.89 -19.23
CA TYR A 812 29.57 39.69 -19.37
C TYR A 812 29.66 38.94 -18.04
N ARG A 813 29.46 37.63 -18.07
CA ARG A 813 29.67 36.74 -16.91
C ARG A 813 30.41 35.50 -17.40
N PHE A 814 31.36 35.01 -16.61
CA PHE A 814 32.07 33.77 -16.93
C PHE A 814 31.94 32.84 -15.73
N GLU A 815 30.96 31.94 -15.77
CA GLU A 815 30.67 30.97 -14.68
C GLU A 815 29.90 29.77 -15.28
N PRO A 816 30.52 28.59 -15.50
CA PRO A 816 29.94 27.54 -16.33
C PRO A 816 28.75 26.94 -15.60
N GLY A 817 27.59 26.91 -16.26
CA GLY A 817 26.34 26.44 -15.66
C GLY A 817 25.49 27.54 -15.02
N HIS A 818 26.02 28.75 -14.82
CA HIS A 818 25.20 29.90 -14.43
C HIS A 818 24.34 30.39 -15.61
N ILE A 819 23.10 30.82 -15.34
CA ILE A 819 22.14 31.17 -16.39
C ILE A 819 22.61 32.35 -17.27
N MET A 820 23.43 33.24 -16.71
CA MET A 820 24.02 34.43 -17.35
C MET A 820 25.37 34.18 -18.04
N ASP A 821 25.92 32.96 -18.01
CA ASP A 821 27.26 32.66 -18.52
C ASP A 821 27.45 33.06 -20.00
N GLY A 822 28.56 33.70 -20.34
CA GLY A 822 28.80 34.31 -21.66
C GLY A 822 28.42 35.79 -21.74
N VAL A 823 27.71 36.18 -22.79
CA VAL A 823 27.32 37.59 -23.07
C VAL A 823 25.81 37.75 -22.94
N THR A 824 25.39 38.79 -22.22
CA THR A 824 23.98 39.18 -22.08
C THR A 824 23.76 40.56 -22.70
N VAL A 825 22.82 40.68 -23.63
CA VAL A 825 22.34 41.96 -24.18
C VAL A 825 21.10 42.42 -23.42
N SER A 826 21.03 43.70 -23.03
CA SER A 826 19.83 44.25 -22.39
C SER A 826 19.00 45.04 -23.40
N VAL A 827 17.71 44.73 -23.47
CA VAL A 827 16.80 45.15 -24.53
C VAL A 827 15.59 45.85 -23.90
N PRO A 828 15.33 47.13 -24.21
CA PRO A 828 14.07 47.77 -23.84
C PRO A 828 12.87 47.03 -24.43
N LEU A 829 11.78 46.86 -23.66
CA LEU A 829 10.58 46.10 -24.06
C LEU A 829 10.03 46.52 -25.43
N LEU A 830 10.04 47.81 -25.74
CA LEU A 830 9.57 48.39 -27.00
C LEU A 830 10.37 47.97 -28.25
N LEU A 831 11.62 47.49 -28.08
CA LEU A 831 12.46 47.01 -29.18
C LEU A 831 12.42 45.49 -29.35
N LEU A 832 11.76 44.75 -28.44
CA LEU A 832 11.79 43.29 -28.39
C LEU A 832 11.30 42.64 -29.69
N ASN A 833 10.16 43.09 -30.22
CA ASN A 833 9.55 42.53 -31.44
C ASN A 833 10.30 42.91 -32.73
N ARG A 834 11.30 43.80 -32.64
CA ARG A 834 12.10 44.28 -33.78
C ARG A 834 13.51 43.69 -33.85
N LEU A 835 13.93 42.92 -32.84
CA LEU A 835 15.24 42.28 -32.86
C LEU A 835 15.32 41.21 -33.96
N ASP A 836 16.41 41.22 -34.72
CA ASP A 836 16.74 40.15 -35.66
C ASP A 836 17.69 39.15 -34.99
N GLY A 837 17.20 37.91 -34.82
CA GLY A 837 18.00 36.82 -34.27
C GLY A 837 19.27 36.50 -35.06
N LYS A 838 19.34 36.86 -36.35
CA LYS A 838 20.54 36.66 -37.19
C LYS A 838 21.73 37.50 -36.71
N GLN A 839 21.49 38.72 -36.24
CA GLN A 839 22.57 39.60 -35.75
C GLN A 839 23.13 39.12 -34.42
N LEU A 840 22.23 38.71 -33.51
CA LEU A 840 22.60 38.20 -32.19
C LEU A 840 23.42 36.89 -32.28
N ASP A 841 23.24 36.12 -33.37
CA ASP A 841 23.95 34.86 -33.58
C ASP A 841 25.47 35.04 -33.76
N TYR A 842 25.94 36.20 -34.21
CA TYR A 842 27.37 36.50 -34.40
C TYR A 842 28.10 36.92 -33.10
N LEU A 843 27.40 37.08 -31.97
CA LEU A 843 27.97 37.47 -30.67
C LEU A 843 28.89 38.71 -30.77
N VAL A 844 29.91 38.77 -29.91
CA VAL A 844 30.94 39.82 -29.83
C VAL A 844 32.30 39.31 -30.31
N PRO A 845 33.25 40.18 -30.71
CA PRO A 845 34.55 39.77 -31.26
C PRO A 845 35.33 38.77 -30.39
N GLY A 846 35.26 38.90 -29.06
CA GLY A 846 35.93 38.02 -28.11
C GLY A 846 35.36 36.60 -28.02
N LEU A 847 34.11 36.37 -28.47
CA LEU A 847 33.44 35.06 -28.40
C LEU A 847 33.19 34.41 -29.77
N ILE A 848 33.06 35.20 -30.84
CA ILE A 848 32.71 34.67 -32.17
C ILE A 848 33.76 33.69 -32.71
N ARG A 849 35.04 33.91 -32.41
CA ARG A 849 36.11 32.98 -32.81
C ARG A 849 35.94 31.61 -32.19
N GLU A 850 35.56 31.55 -30.92
CA GLU A 850 35.32 30.30 -30.21
C GLU A 850 34.08 29.59 -30.77
N LYS A 851 32.99 30.33 -31.01
CA LYS A 851 31.76 29.81 -31.62
C LYS A 851 31.99 29.22 -33.01
N VAL A 852 32.72 29.91 -33.89
CA VAL A 852 33.07 29.41 -35.23
C VAL A 852 33.98 28.18 -35.13
N THR A 853 34.97 28.22 -34.24
CA THR A 853 35.86 27.06 -34.01
C THR A 853 35.07 25.83 -33.57
N TRP A 854 34.09 26.02 -32.69
CA TRP A 854 33.21 24.95 -32.22
C TRP A 854 32.40 24.34 -33.37
N TYR A 855 31.73 25.19 -34.19
CA TYR A 855 30.97 24.73 -35.35
C TYR A 855 31.82 23.92 -36.33
N LEU A 856 33.03 24.39 -36.68
CA LEU A 856 33.91 23.65 -37.60
C LEU A 856 34.47 22.36 -36.98
N LYS A 857 34.68 22.30 -35.66
CA LYS A 857 35.08 21.07 -34.96
C LYS A 857 33.96 20.03 -34.93
N ALA A 858 32.72 20.48 -34.81
CA ALA A 858 31.54 19.63 -34.72
C ALA A 858 31.09 19.03 -36.07
N LEU A 859 31.64 19.52 -37.19
CA LEU A 859 31.40 18.94 -38.51
C LEU A 859 31.81 17.45 -38.58
N PRO A 860 31.07 16.62 -39.34
CA PRO A 860 31.45 15.25 -39.64
C PRO A 860 32.91 15.13 -40.12
N LYS A 861 33.60 14.06 -39.69
CA LYS A 861 35.05 13.87 -39.91
C LYS A 861 35.47 13.97 -41.37
N ASN A 862 34.60 13.55 -42.30
CA ASN A 862 34.80 13.63 -43.75
C ASN A 862 34.80 15.07 -44.29
N ILE A 863 34.00 15.97 -43.72
CA ILE A 863 33.96 17.40 -44.09
C ILE A 863 35.07 18.15 -43.36
N ARG A 864 35.21 17.91 -42.05
CA ARG A 864 36.20 18.57 -41.19
C ARG A 864 37.63 18.39 -41.67
N ARG A 865 37.99 17.21 -42.20
CA ARG A 865 39.35 16.91 -42.71
C ARG A 865 39.78 17.85 -43.85
N ILE A 866 38.84 18.34 -44.64
CA ILE A 866 39.09 19.21 -45.80
C ILE A 866 39.33 20.67 -45.35
N LEU A 867 38.89 21.02 -44.13
CA LEU A 867 39.03 22.34 -43.52
C LEU A 867 40.21 22.42 -42.53
N VAL A 868 41.10 21.42 -42.52
CA VAL A 868 42.32 21.43 -41.68
C VAL A 868 43.44 22.16 -42.43
N PRO A 869 44.17 23.10 -41.80
CA PRO A 869 44.14 23.44 -40.36
C PRO A 869 42.96 24.32 -39.94
N LEU A 870 42.15 23.83 -38.99
CA LEU A 870 40.95 24.54 -38.51
C LEU A 870 41.21 25.98 -38.03
N PRO A 871 42.29 26.28 -37.28
CA PRO A 871 42.56 27.67 -36.88
C PRO A 871 42.74 28.63 -38.06
N GLN A 872 43.29 28.16 -39.18
CA GLN A 872 43.45 28.96 -40.40
C GLN A 872 42.10 29.18 -41.10
N SER A 873 41.26 28.14 -41.18
CA SER A 873 39.90 28.27 -41.72
C SER A 873 39.01 29.19 -40.89
N VAL A 874 39.09 29.13 -39.55
CA VAL A 874 38.41 30.07 -38.64
C VAL A 874 38.90 31.50 -38.90
N THR A 875 40.21 31.70 -39.00
CA THR A 875 40.80 33.03 -39.25
C THR A 875 40.36 33.59 -40.60
N LYS A 876 40.39 32.79 -41.66
CA LYS A 876 39.89 33.17 -42.99
C LYS A 876 38.40 33.52 -42.99
N PHE A 877 37.56 32.75 -42.30
CA PHE A 877 36.14 33.04 -42.17
C PHE A 877 35.90 34.41 -41.50
N LEU A 878 36.61 34.68 -40.40
CA LEU A 878 36.48 35.95 -39.67
C LEU A 878 37.06 37.15 -40.44
N GLN A 879 38.13 36.96 -41.22
CA GLN A 879 38.72 38.02 -42.05
C GLN A 879 37.87 38.35 -43.29
N ASN A 880 37.09 37.39 -43.80
CA ASN A 880 36.23 37.56 -44.97
C ASN A 880 34.80 38.05 -44.64
N GLN A 881 34.54 38.51 -43.42
CA GLN A 881 33.23 39.03 -43.04
C GLN A 881 32.94 40.37 -43.75
N SER A 882 31.97 40.33 -44.69
CA SER A 882 31.39 41.52 -45.32
C SER A 882 30.05 41.86 -44.69
N VAL A 883 29.58 43.10 -44.89
CA VAL A 883 28.21 43.53 -44.50
C VAL A 883 27.14 42.60 -45.10
N ALA A 884 27.39 42.01 -46.27
CA ALA A 884 26.49 41.06 -46.93
C ALA A 884 26.38 39.69 -46.21
N LEU A 885 27.35 39.30 -45.38
CA LEU A 885 27.30 38.05 -44.60
C LEU A 885 26.45 38.19 -43.33
N HIS A 886 26.26 39.41 -42.80
CA HIS A 886 25.44 39.69 -41.63
C HIS A 886 23.91 39.60 -41.91
N ALA A 887 23.53 39.43 -43.18
CA ALA A 887 22.15 39.17 -43.61
C ALA A 887 21.76 37.68 -43.56
N LEU A 888 22.75 36.79 -43.36
CA LEU A 888 22.61 35.34 -43.24
C LEU A 888 22.78 34.92 -41.78
N THR A 889 22.14 33.82 -41.38
CA THR A 889 22.48 33.14 -40.11
C THR A 889 23.94 32.68 -40.12
N LEU A 890 24.56 32.50 -38.95
CA LEU A 890 25.96 32.08 -38.88
C LEU A 890 26.18 30.73 -39.58
N GLN A 891 25.22 29.80 -39.49
CA GLN A 891 25.32 28.50 -40.15
C GLN A 891 25.23 28.61 -41.68
N GLU A 892 24.37 29.50 -42.22
CA GLU A 892 24.30 29.78 -43.66
C GLU A 892 25.59 30.42 -44.18
N ALA A 893 26.15 31.36 -43.43
CA ALA A 893 27.43 31.97 -43.75
C ALA A 893 28.57 30.94 -43.75
N LEU A 894 28.59 30.04 -42.76
CA LEU A 894 29.57 28.94 -42.68
C LEU A 894 29.39 27.92 -43.81
N ALA A 895 28.16 27.53 -44.15
CA ALA A 895 27.89 26.63 -45.26
C ALA A 895 28.37 27.21 -46.60
N LYS A 896 28.13 28.52 -46.81
CA LYS A 896 28.62 29.24 -47.99
C LYS A 896 30.15 29.35 -48.00
N PHE A 897 30.76 29.59 -46.85
CA PHE A 897 32.22 29.61 -46.71
C PHE A 897 32.84 28.25 -47.08
N VAL A 898 32.28 27.15 -46.57
CA VAL A 898 32.76 25.79 -46.90
C VAL A 898 32.59 25.48 -48.39
N LEU A 899 31.45 25.85 -48.99
CA LEU A 899 31.22 25.68 -50.43
C LEU A 899 32.24 26.48 -51.26
N THR A 900 32.57 27.69 -50.82
CA THR A 900 33.52 28.56 -51.55
C THR A 900 34.95 28.06 -51.44
N GLU A 901 35.38 27.58 -50.27
CA GLU A 901 36.75 27.11 -50.06
C GLU A 901 36.98 25.66 -50.56
N THR A 902 35.94 24.82 -50.63
CA THR A 902 36.11 23.37 -50.85
C THR A 902 35.24 22.75 -51.94
N THR A 903 34.38 23.54 -52.59
CA THR A 903 33.34 23.11 -53.57
C THR A 903 32.31 22.11 -53.05
N LEU A 904 32.32 21.79 -51.75
CA LEU A 904 31.41 20.87 -51.10
C LEU A 904 30.19 21.59 -50.53
N THR A 905 29.00 21.18 -50.95
CA THR A 905 27.74 21.66 -50.37
C THR A 905 27.50 20.96 -49.03
N VAL A 906 27.55 21.72 -47.93
CA VAL A 906 27.17 21.23 -46.60
C VAL A 906 25.70 21.58 -46.35
N PRO A 907 24.80 20.60 -46.24
CA PRO A 907 23.39 20.85 -45.90
C PRO A 907 23.26 21.56 -44.54
N LEU A 908 22.29 22.46 -44.40
CA LEU A 908 22.09 23.23 -43.16
C LEU A 908 21.79 22.34 -41.95
N GLU A 909 21.25 21.14 -42.18
CA GLU A 909 20.97 20.12 -41.16
C GLU A 909 22.25 19.62 -40.47
N VAL A 910 23.40 19.63 -41.16
CA VAL A 910 24.69 19.22 -40.59
C VAL A 910 25.17 20.18 -39.51
N TRP A 911 24.72 21.44 -39.55
CA TRP A 911 25.05 22.46 -38.57
C TRP A 911 24.07 22.50 -37.38
N ARG A 912 22.98 21.73 -37.41
CA ARG A 912 22.02 21.61 -36.29
C ARG A 912 22.56 20.66 -35.22
N ILE A 913 23.49 21.16 -34.42
CA ILE A 913 24.14 20.40 -33.34
C ILE A 913 23.49 20.79 -32.01
N SER A 914 23.01 19.81 -31.24
CA SER A 914 22.20 20.03 -30.03
C SER A 914 22.97 20.41 -28.76
N ASP A 915 24.30 20.39 -28.80
CA ASP A 915 25.17 20.49 -27.61
C ASP A 915 26.10 21.72 -27.64
N ILE A 916 25.66 22.84 -28.21
CA ILE A 916 26.45 24.07 -28.17
C ILE A 916 26.56 24.57 -26.71
N PRO A 917 27.77 24.85 -26.21
CA PRO A 917 27.95 25.45 -24.89
C PRO A 917 27.13 26.73 -24.74
N THR A 918 26.45 26.89 -23.60
CA THR A 918 25.51 27.99 -23.36
C THR A 918 26.17 29.35 -23.50
N HIS A 919 27.44 29.51 -23.09
CA HIS A 919 28.19 30.77 -23.20
C HIS A 919 28.48 31.21 -24.65
N LEU A 920 28.29 30.32 -25.63
CA LEU A 920 28.39 30.61 -27.07
C LEU A 920 27.02 30.97 -27.69
N LEU A 921 26.00 31.19 -26.86
CA LEU A 921 24.70 31.73 -27.23
C LEU A 921 24.48 33.09 -26.56
N MET A 922 23.91 34.05 -27.29
CA MET A 922 23.55 35.35 -26.73
C MET A 922 22.45 35.15 -25.68
N ASN A 923 22.62 35.72 -24.49
CA ASN A 923 21.55 35.82 -23.51
C ASN A 923 20.85 37.17 -23.66
N ILE A 924 19.52 37.20 -23.62
CA ILE A 924 18.72 38.39 -23.91
C ILE A 924 17.92 38.72 -22.67
N ARG A 925 18.16 39.90 -22.10
CA ARG A 925 17.46 40.42 -20.92
C ARG A 925 16.54 41.56 -21.33
N VAL A 926 15.24 41.42 -21.13
CA VAL A 926 14.24 42.43 -21.49
C VAL A 926 13.94 43.33 -20.30
N LEU A 927 14.02 44.65 -20.50
CA LEU A 927 13.81 45.67 -19.47
C LEU A 927 12.54 46.48 -19.72
N ASP A 928 11.86 46.91 -18.67
CA ASP A 928 10.76 47.89 -18.74
C ASP A 928 11.25 49.35 -18.82
N ASP A 929 10.31 50.31 -18.88
CA ASP A 929 10.60 51.75 -18.92
C ASP A 929 11.29 52.28 -17.65
N ALA A 930 11.25 51.54 -16.53
CA ALA A 930 11.92 51.87 -15.27
C ALA A 930 13.31 51.19 -15.13
N GLY A 931 13.74 50.43 -16.14
CA GLY A 931 15.00 49.69 -16.13
C GLY A 931 14.95 48.39 -15.33
N GLN A 932 13.77 47.91 -14.93
CA GLN A 932 13.60 46.62 -14.25
C GLN A 932 13.52 45.47 -15.25
N GLU A 933 14.08 44.33 -14.87
CA GLU A 933 14.05 43.10 -15.68
C GLU A 933 12.65 42.48 -15.70
N LEU A 934 12.08 42.31 -16.90
CA LEU A 934 10.79 41.66 -17.13
C LEU A 934 10.93 40.16 -17.37
N ALA A 935 11.91 39.78 -18.20
CA ALA A 935 12.27 38.39 -18.45
C ALA A 935 13.64 38.28 -19.09
N MET A 936 14.18 37.06 -19.09
CA MET A 936 15.46 36.74 -19.70
C MET A 936 15.44 35.34 -20.31
N SER A 937 15.98 35.20 -21.51
CA SER A 937 16.15 33.90 -22.19
C SER A 937 17.25 34.00 -23.26
N ARG A 938 17.77 32.85 -23.69
CA ARG A 938 18.65 32.74 -24.86
C ARG A 938 17.88 32.47 -26.15
N ASP A 939 16.57 32.30 -26.07
CA ASP A 939 15.68 32.17 -27.22
C ASP A 939 14.88 33.46 -27.41
N LEU A 940 15.24 34.24 -28.44
CA LEU A 940 14.54 35.46 -28.80
C LEU A 940 13.06 35.21 -29.11
N ASN A 941 12.73 34.09 -29.75
CA ASN A 941 11.35 33.76 -30.12
C ASN A 941 10.49 33.49 -28.89
N GLU A 942 11.08 32.88 -27.85
CA GLU A 942 10.41 32.65 -26.57
C GLU A 942 10.05 33.98 -25.90
N LEU A 943 10.99 34.92 -25.85
CA LEU A 943 10.77 36.25 -25.26
C LEU A 943 9.72 37.04 -26.04
N GLN A 944 9.80 37.03 -27.37
CA GLN A 944 8.81 37.68 -28.24
C GLN A 944 7.41 37.08 -28.05
N LYS A 945 7.27 35.77 -27.82
CA LYS A 945 5.96 35.18 -27.48
C LYS A 945 5.45 35.60 -26.11
N ARG A 946 6.33 35.59 -25.10
CA ARG A 946 5.94 35.84 -23.71
C ARG A 946 5.63 37.31 -23.43
N LEU A 947 6.42 38.21 -23.99
CA LEU A 947 6.37 39.65 -23.73
C LEU A 947 5.94 40.47 -24.94
N GLY A 948 5.73 39.85 -26.11
CA GLY A 948 5.39 40.55 -27.35
C GLY A 948 4.06 41.30 -27.28
N GLU A 949 3.02 40.75 -26.64
CA GLU A 949 1.76 41.48 -26.42
C GLU A 949 1.95 42.68 -25.49
N ALA A 950 2.79 42.55 -24.46
CA ALA A 950 3.13 43.65 -23.56
C ALA A 950 3.97 44.72 -24.27
N ALA A 951 4.89 44.32 -25.15
CA ALA A 951 5.65 45.21 -26.02
C ALA A 951 4.72 45.97 -26.98
N GLN A 952 3.75 45.28 -27.58
CA GLN A 952 2.74 45.87 -28.45
C GLN A 952 1.79 46.82 -27.69
N MET A 953 1.35 46.47 -26.48
CA MET A 953 0.54 47.37 -25.65
C MET A 953 1.31 48.60 -25.19
N THR A 954 2.59 48.43 -24.87
CA THR A 954 3.48 49.55 -24.51
C THR A 954 3.71 50.45 -25.72
N PHE A 955 3.86 49.88 -26.92
CA PHE A 955 3.93 50.59 -28.21
C PHE A 955 2.70 51.50 -28.46
N VAL A 956 1.52 51.11 -27.97
CA VAL A 956 0.25 51.83 -28.16
C VAL A 956 -0.12 52.78 -27.01
N LYS A 957 0.46 52.64 -25.80
CA LYS A 957 0.10 53.47 -24.62
C LYS A 957 0.32 54.98 -24.87
N ARG A 958 -0.77 55.76 -24.78
CA ARG A 958 -0.81 57.23 -24.91
C ARG A 958 -0.03 57.92 -23.77
N ASN A 959 0.94 58.76 -24.12
CA ASN A 959 1.37 59.87 -23.25
C ASN A 959 0.61 61.12 -23.69
N ASP A 960 -0.02 61.81 -22.73
CA ASP A 960 -1.05 62.83 -22.91
C ASP A 960 -0.61 64.17 -23.55
N GLU A 961 0.60 64.30 -24.12
CA GLU A 961 1.10 65.61 -24.59
C GLU A 961 1.76 65.66 -25.98
N SER A 962 1.63 64.65 -26.85
CA SER A 962 2.17 64.76 -28.23
C SER A 962 1.32 64.06 -29.30
N GLU A 963 0.80 64.88 -30.22
CA GLU A 963 0.24 64.61 -31.57
C GLU A 963 -0.74 63.43 -31.78
N LYS A 964 -1.98 63.76 -32.18
CA LYS A 964 -3.02 62.81 -32.58
C LYS A 964 -2.60 61.98 -33.80
N ILE A 965 -2.20 60.72 -33.63
CA ILE A 965 -2.28 59.71 -34.70
C ILE A 965 -3.75 59.29 -34.81
N SER A 966 -4.53 59.96 -35.67
CA SER A 966 -6.00 59.92 -35.69
C SER A 966 -6.64 58.74 -36.44
N ILE A 967 -5.94 57.62 -36.64
CA ILE A 967 -6.47 56.51 -37.48
C ILE A 967 -7.26 55.44 -36.70
N GLU A 968 -7.07 55.33 -35.38
CA GLU A 968 -7.80 54.35 -34.58
C GLU A 968 -9.27 54.73 -34.40
N ARG A 969 -10.18 53.80 -34.70
CA ARG A 969 -11.63 54.00 -34.63
C ARG A 969 -12.32 52.76 -34.07
N GLU A 970 -13.32 52.95 -33.23
CA GLU A 970 -14.12 51.89 -32.61
C GLU A 970 -15.50 51.73 -33.25
N GLN A 971 -16.16 50.61 -32.94
CA GLN A 971 -17.59 50.39 -33.21
C GLN A 971 -18.00 50.54 -34.69
N ILE A 972 -17.16 50.09 -35.60
CA ILE A 972 -17.40 50.16 -37.05
C ILE A 972 -18.31 48.98 -37.46
N THR A 973 -19.44 49.26 -38.10
CA THR A 973 -20.37 48.21 -38.58
C THR A 973 -20.54 48.19 -40.11
N GLN A 974 -19.98 49.19 -40.80
CA GLN A 974 -19.96 49.33 -42.26
C GLN A 974 -18.65 50.03 -42.68
N TRP A 975 -18.27 49.96 -43.96
CA TRP A 975 -17.05 50.62 -44.44
C TRP A 975 -17.26 52.14 -44.58
N ASP A 976 -16.95 52.92 -43.55
CA ASP A 976 -17.24 54.37 -43.50
C ASP A 976 -16.05 55.22 -42.99
N PHE A 977 -14.84 54.69 -43.06
CA PHE A 977 -13.61 55.27 -42.48
C PHE A 977 -12.53 55.62 -43.51
N GLY A 978 -12.84 55.54 -44.81
CA GLY A 978 -11.88 55.80 -45.89
C GLY A 978 -10.91 54.65 -46.14
N ASP A 979 -9.78 54.96 -46.78
CA ASP A 979 -8.74 53.98 -47.13
C ASP A 979 -7.80 53.71 -45.95
N LEU A 980 -7.48 52.43 -45.72
CA LEU A 980 -6.53 52.00 -44.68
C LEU A 980 -5.12 51.90 -45.28
N PRO A 981 -4.17 52.79 -44.91
CA PRO A 981 -2.80 52.73 -45.42
C PRO A 981 -2.09 51.45 -44.95
N ASP A 982 -1.04 51.04 -45.64
CA ASP A 982 -0.29 49.82 -45.27
C ASP A 982 0.61 50.03 -44.04
N GLU A 983 1.15 51.24 -43.83
CA GLU A 983 2.03 51.59 -42.71
C GLU A 983 1.96 53.08 -42.35
N ILE A 984 2.33 53.44 -41.12
CA ILE A 984 2.35 54.80 -40.55
C ILE A 984 3.64 55.00 -39.77
N LEU A 985 4.32 56.13 -39.97
CA LEU A 985 5.54 56.51 -39.24
C LEU A 985 5.20 57.51 -38.11
N PHE A 986 5.79 57.34 -36.92
CA PHE A 986 5.62 58.25 -35.77
C PHE A 986 6.85 58.27 -34.84
N MET A 987 6.96 59.29 -33.97
CA MET A 987 8.09 59.49 -33.06
C MET A 987 7.70 59.22 -31.60
N ARG A 988 8.54 58.52 -30.83
CA ARG A 988 8.33 58.29 -29.39
C ARG A 988 9.67 58.21 -28.64
N ASN A 989 9.80 58.95 -27.53
CA ASN A 989 11.03 59.04 -26.73
C ASN A 989 12.30 59.36 -27.56
N GLY A 990 12.17 60.19 -28.60
CA GLY A 990 13.29 60.55 -29.50
C GLY A 990 13.65 59.50 -30.55
N GLN A 991 12.91 58.39 -30.67
CA GLN A 991 13.10 57.35 -31.69
C GLN A 991 11.95 57.34 -32.71
N GLN A 992 12.28 57.17 -33.99
CA GLN A 992 11.30 57.03 -35.09
C GLN A 992 10.82 55.57 -35.20
N LEU A 993 9.51 55.36 -35.22
CA LEU A 993 8.86 54.05 -35.19
C LEU A 993 7.83 53.91 -36.34
N THR A 994 7.74 52.73 -36.94
CA THR A 994 6.71 52.36 -37.93
C THR A 994 5.61 51.49 -37.29
N GLY A 995 4.34 51.73 -37.62
CA GLY A 995 3.19 50.90 -37.22
C GLY A 995 2.24 50.57 -38.39
N TYR A 996 1.51 49.46 -38.30
CA TYR A 996 0.70 48.87 -39.37
C TYR A 996 -0.78 48.83 -38.96
N PRO A 997 -1.69 49.60 -39.60
CA PRO A 997 -3.09 49.63 -39.19
C PRO A 997 -3.87 48.42 -39.73
N ALA A 998 -4.80 47.88 -38.94
CA ALA A 998 -5.66 46.76 -39.34
C ALA A 998 -7.03 46.80 -38.65
N LEU A 999 -8.03 46.16 -39.26
CA LEU A 999 -9.34 45.94 -38.66
C LEU A 999 -9.29 44.75 -37.71
N ILE A 1000 -9.79 44.92 -36.49
CA ILE A 1000 -9.94 43.86 -35.47
C ILE A 1000 -11.42 43.50 -35.28
N ASP A 1001 -11.71 42.22 -35.07
CA ASP A 1001 -13.06 41.73 -34.74
C ASP A 1001 -13.43 42.10 -33.29
N ARG A 1002 -14.58 42.75 -33.08
CA ARG A 1002 -15.16 43.09 -31.77
C ARG A 1002 -16.53 42.43 -31.56
N ALA A 1003 -16.77 41.30 -32.20
CA ALA A 1003 -18.01 40.51 -32.19
C ALA A 1003 -19.23 41.21 -32.81
N ASP A 1004 -19.67 42.35 -32.28
CA ASP A 1004 -20.83 43.11 -32.80
C ASP A 1004 -20.43 44.26 -33.73
N SER A 1005 -19.14 44.54 -33.82
CA SER A 1005 -18.54 45.56 -34.68
C SER A 1005 -17.10 45.18 -35.04
N VAL A 1006 -16.41 46.02 -35.80
CA VAL A 1006 -14.95 46.00 -35.98
C VAL A 1006 -14.33 47.29 -35.48
N ALA A 1007 -13.02 47.33 -35.30
CA ALA A 1007 -12.27 48.52 -34.92
C ALA A 1007 -10.94 48.62 -35.67
N ILE A 1008 -10.40 49.82 -35.85
CA ILE A 1008 -9.07 50.05 -36.42
C ILE A 1008 -8.05 50.14 -35.27
N ARG A 1009 -6.95 49.39 -35.39
CA ARG A 1009 -5.83 49.39 -34.44
C ARG A 1009 -4.48 49.40 -35.15
N LEU A 1010 -3.49 50.02 -34.51
CA LEU A 1010 -2.10 50.02 -34.98
C LEU A 1010 -1.32 48.84 -34.38
N PHE A 1011 -0.61 48.10 -35.21
CA PHE A 1011 0.26 46.98 -34.83
C PHE A 1011 1.73 47.35 -35.05
N ASP A 1012 2.63 46.75 -34.28
CA ASP A 1012 4.08 46.93 -34.38
C ASP A 1012 4.74 46.05 -35.45
N THR A 1013 4.03 45.03 -35.94
CA THR A 1013 4.47 44.13 -37.03
C THR A 1013 3.40 43.94 -38.11
N ARG A 1014 3.82 43.75 -39.37
CA ARG A 1014 2.92 43.56 -40.52
C ARG A 1014 2.11 42.26 -40.45
N GLU A 1015 2.72 41.16 -39.99
CA GLU A 1015 2.07 39.84 -39.94
C GLU A 1015 0.89 39.79 -38.94
N ALA A 1016 1.06 40.42 -37.77
CA ALA A 1016 0.00 40.56 -36.78
C ALA A 1016 -1.16 41.42 -37.32
N ALA A 1017 -0.83 42.50 -38.04
CA ALA A 1017 -1.82 43.35 -38.70
C ALA A 1017 -2.62 42.58 -39.76
N GLU A 1018 -1.97 41.78 -40.62
CA GLU A 1018 -2.64 41.00 -41.67
C GLU A 1018 -3.60 39.95 -41.11
N THR A 1019 -3.19 39.26 -40.03
CA THR A 1019 -4.02 38.26 -39.35
C THR A 1019 -5.27 38.90 -38.73
N ALA A 1020 -5.08 40.02 -38.02
CA ALA A 1020 -6.18 40.82 -37.48
C ALA A 1020 -7.12 41.26 -38.60
N MET A 1021 -6.56 41.87 -39.66
CA MET A 1021 -7.28 42.42 -40.80
C MET A 1021 -8.22 41.38 -41.43
N ARG A 1022 -7.76 40.14 -41.60
CA ARG A 1022 -8.59 39.05 -42.16
C ARG A 1022 -9.84 38.77 -41.33
N LEU A 1023 -9.69 38.68 -40.01
CA LEU A 1023 -10.82 38.46 -39.10
C LEU A 1023 -11.76 39.67 -39.04
N GLY A 1024 -11.21 40.89 -39.04
CA GLY A 1024 -11.96 42.12 -39.07
C GLY A 1024 -12.83 42.25 -40.34
N ILE A 1025 -12.25 42.02 -41.52
CA ILE A 1025 -13.00 42.03 -42.78
C ILE A 1025 -14.10 40.97 -42.78
N ARG A 1026 -13.80 39.74 -42.33
CA ARG A 1026 -14.81 38.67 -42.25
C ARG A 1026 -16.00 39.12 -41.41
N ARG A 1027 -15.76 39.70 -40.23
CA ARG A 1027 -16.81 40.23 -39.37
C ARG A 1027 -17.63 41.30 -40.06
N LEU A 1028 -16.98 42.26 -40.73
CA LEU A 1028 -17.64 43.34 -41.44
C LEU A 1028 -18.52 42.84 -42.60
N LEU A 1029 -18.07 41.80 -43.32
CA LEU A 1029 -18.87 41.11 -44.34
C LEU A 1029 -20.06 40.39 -43.71
N CYS A 1030 -19.90 39.70 -42.57
CA CYS A 1030 -21.00 39.06 -41.84
C CYS A 1030 -22.07 40.06 -41.39
N LEU A 1031 -21.66 41.24 -40.89
CA LEU A 1031 -22.57 42.31 -40.49
C LEU A 1031 -23.36 42.85 -41.69
N THR A 1032 -22.69 43.02 -42.83
CA THR A 1032 -23.30 43.51 -44.08
C THR A 1032 -24.22 42.46 -44.74
N LEU A 1033 -23.96 41.16 -44.59
CA LEU A 1033 -24.73 40.04 -45.17
C LEU A 1033 -25.68 39.35 -44.17
N LYS A 1034 -26.04 40.05 -43.09
CA LYS A 1034 -26.79 39.48 -41.96
C LYS A 1034 -28.08 38.74 -42.37
N ASP A 1035 -28.82 39.26 -43.35
CA ASP A 1035 -30.09 38.66 -43.79
C ASP A 1035 -29.88 37.40 -44.63
N GLN A 1036 -28.90 37.39 -45.54
CA GLN A 1036 -28.53 36.21 -46.31
C GLN A 1036 -28.01 35.09 -45.41
N LEU A 1037 -27.21 35.43 -44.38
CA LEU A 1037 -26.69 34.47 -43.41
C LEU A 1037 -27.79 33.91 -42.51
N LYS A 1038 -28.77 34.72 -42.07
CA LYS A 1038 -29.95 34.25 -41.34
C LYS A 1038 -30.81 33.30 -42.18
N GLN A 1039 -30.94 33.55 -43.48
CA GLN A 1039 -31.68 32.66 -44.39
C GLN A 1039 -30.96 31.32 -44.57
N LEU A 1040 -29.63 31.35 -44.72
CA LEU A 1040 -28.80 30.14 -44.77
C LEU A 1040 -28.93 29.32 -43.48
N GLU A 1041 -28.87 29.96 -42.31
CA GLU A 1041 -29.01 29.31 -41.00
C GLU A 1041 -30.38 28.61 -40.81
N LYS A 1042 -31.44 29.15 -41.41
CA LYS A 1042 -32.78 28.55 -41.37
C LYS A 1042 -32.93 27.33 -42.28
N SER A 1043 -32.19 27.26 -43.39
CA SER A 1043 -32.39 26.26 -44.44
C SER A 1043 -31.08 25.74 -45.02
N LEU A 1044 -30.34 24.96 -44.22
CA LEU A 1044 -29.16 24.24 -44.70
C LEU A 1044 -29.57 22.98 -45.51
N PRO A 1045 -29.09 22.83 -46.76
CA PRO A 1045 -29.39 21.66 -47.57
C PRO A 1045 -28.91 20.35 -46.90
N GLY A 1046 -29.73 19.30 -46.93
CA GLY A 1046 -29.35 17.94 -46.52
C GLY A 1046 -29.09 17.71 -45.02
N LEU A 1047 -29.19 18.74 -44.16
CA LEU A 1047 -28.77 18.69 -42.75
C LEU A 1047 -29.40 17.53 -41.96
N ARG A 1048 -30.69 17.24 -42.17
CA ARG A 1048 -31.40 16.17 -41.45
C ARG A 1048 -30.82 14.78 -41.73
N GLU A 1049 -30.56 14.46 -42.99
CA GLU A 1049 -30.03 13.14 -43.39
C GLU A 1049 -28.58 12.98 -42.92
N ILE A 1050 -27.75 14.02 -43.08
CA ILE A 1050 -26.36 14.03 -42.63
C ILE A 1050 -26.30 13.86 -41.10
N SER A 1051 -27.14 14.58 -40.36
CA SER A 1051 -27.21 14.48 -38.90
C SER A 1051 -27.58 13.08 -38.43
N MET A 1052 -28.50 12.41 -39.12
CA MET A 1052 -28.86 11.01 -38.79
C MET A 1052 -27.68 10.05 -39.00
N GLN A 1053 -26.90 10.23 -40.07
CA GLN A 1053 -25.77 9.35 -40.39
C GLN A 1053 -24.56 9.57 -39.47
N LEU A 1054 -24.33 10.81 -39.01
CA LEU A 1054 -23.19 11.18 -38.16
C LEU A 1054 -23.53 11.30 -36.66
N THR A 1055 -24.76 10.96 -36.25
CA THR A 1055 -25.28 11.17 -34.88
C THR A 1055 -24.43 10.53 -33.79
N THR A 1056 -23.68 9.46 -34.10
CA THR A 1056 -22.81 8.77 -33.14
C THR A 1056 -21.52 9.52 -32.85
N ARG A 1057 -21.20 10.59 -33.58
CA ARG A 1057 -19.96 11.38 -33.42
C ARG A 1057 -20.18 12.87 -33.20
N ILE A 1058 -21.23 13.44 -33.79
CA ILE A 1058 -21.47 14.88 -33.75
C ILE A 1058 -22.96 15.12 -33.53
N ASN A 1059 -23.29 15.94 -32.53
CA ASN A 1059 -24.68 16.30 -32.30
C ASN A 1059 -25.20 17.16 -33.46
N PRO A 1060 -26.49 17.06 -33.82
CA PRO A 1060 -27.06 17.82 -34.93
C PRO A 1060 -26.86 19.35 -34.82
N GLY A 1061 -26.88 19.90 -33.59
CA GLY A 1061 -26.63 21.32 -33.35
C GLY A 1061 -25.18 21.74 -33.62
N ASP A 1062 -24.22 20.95 -33.16
CA ASP A 1062 -22.79 21.19 -33.37
C ASP A 1062 -22.44 21.06 -34.86
N LEU A 1063 -23.00 20.05 -35.54
CA LEU A 1063 -22.83 19.87 -36.99
C LEU A 1063 -23.41 21.06 -37.77
N LYS A 1064 -24.60 21.56 -37.37
CA LYS A 1064 -25.20 22.74 -37.98
C LYS A 1064 -24.25 23.95 -37.88
N GLN A 1065 -23.70 24.20 -36.70
CA GLN A 1065 -22.80 25.34 -36.47
C GLN A 1065 -21.47 25.20 -37.22
N ASP A 1066 -20.93 23.98 -37.26
CA ASP A 1066 -19.69 23.65 -37.97
C ASP A 1066 -19.84 23.83 -39.49
N MET A 1067 -20.97 23.37 -40.05
CA MET A 1067 -21.34 23.62 -41.45
C MET A 1067 -21.44 25.11 -41.76
N LEU A 1068 -22.11 25.90 -40.91
CA LEU A 1068 -22.24 27.35 -41.11
C LEU A 1068 -20.88 28.03 -41.10
N THR A 1069 -20.02 27.68 -40.15
CA THR A 1069 -18.67 28.25 -40.03
C THR A 1069 -17.84 27.97 -41.29
N ALA A 1070 -17.83 26.73 -41.76
CA ALA A 1070 -17.09 26.34 -42.96
C ALA A 1070 -17.60 27.05 -44.23
N ILE A 1071 -18.93 27.17 -44.37
CA ILE A 1071 -19.55 27.89 -45.50
C ILE A 1071 -19.18 29.37 -45.45
N ILE A 1072 -19.28 30.01 -44.29
CA ILE A 1072 -18.98 31.43 -44.09
C ILE A 1072 -17.51 31.71 -44.43
N ASP A 1073 -16.57 30.96 -43.88
CA ASP A 1073 -15.14 31.20 -44.10
C ASP A 1073 -14.74 31.06 -45.57
N ARG A 1074 -15.29 30.04 -46.26
CA ARG A 1074 -14.97 29.80 -47.67
C ARG A 1074 -15.68 30.77 -48.61
N ALA A 1075 -16.95 31.09 -48.34
CA ALA A 1075 -17.75 31.94 -49.20
C ALA A 1075 -17.37 33.42 -49.10
N LEU A 1076 -17.08 33.92 -47.90
CA LEU A 1076 -16.85 35.34 -47.67
C LEU A 1076 -15.47 35.81 -48.13
N LEU A 1077 -14.41 35.06 -47.80
CA LEU A 1077 -13.02 35.47 -48.06
C LEU A 1077 -12.25 34.48 -48.94
N GLY A 1078 -12.37 33.17 -48.68
CA GLY A 1078 -11.62 32.17 -49.43
C GLY A 1078 -10.11 32.48 -49.43
N ASP A 1079 -9.46 32.41 -50.60
CA ASP A 1079 -8.05 32.76 -50.78
C ASP A 1079 -7.86 34.14 -51.45
N ASP A 1080 -8.91 34.97 -51.46
CA ASP A 1080 -8.88 36.30 -52.08
C ASP A 1080 -8.02 37.29 -51.26
N PRO A 1081 -7.40 38.30 -51.90
CA PRO A 1081 -6.69 39.37 -51.19
C PRO A 1081 -7.61 40.18 -50.28
N LEU A 1082 -7.08 40.68 -49.17
CA LEU A 1082 -7.86 41.41 -48.15
C LEU A 1082 -8.15 42.85 -48.61
N PRO A 1083 -9.42 43.30 -48.61
CA PRO A 1083 -9.77 44.68 -48.94
C PRO A 1083 -9.15 45.69 -47.96
N ARG A 1084 -8.49 46.74 -48.46
CA ARG A 1084 -8.02 47.90 -47.69
C ARG A 1084 -8.70 49.21 -48.09
N THR A 1085 -9.50 49.18 -49.16
CA THR A 1085 -10.33 50.31 -49.64
C THR A 1085 -11.81 49.94 -49.70
N GLU A 1086 -12.68 50.95 -49.73
CA GLU A 1086 -14.14 50.74 -49.85
C GLU A 1086 -14.51 49.99 -51.13
N SER A 1087 -13.84 50.32 -52.23
CA SER A 1087 -14.09 49.72 -53.55
C SER A 1087 -13.79 48.21 -53.58
N GLU A 1088 -12.70 47.80 -52.96
CA GLU A 1088 -12.30 46.40 -52.81
C GLU A 1088 -13.27 45.65 -51.90
N PHE A 1089 -13.76 46.29 -50.83
CA PHE A 1089 -14.71 45.68 -49.90
C PHE A 1089 -16.05 45.40 -50.59
N VAL A 1090 -16.55 46.35 -51.37
CA VAL A 1090 -17.78 46.18 -52.17
C VAL A 1090 -17.62 45.07 -53.21
N ALA A 1091 -16.46 44.99 -53.88
CA ALA A 1091 -16.17 43.91 -54.82
C ALA A 1091 -16.18 42.54 -54.13
N GLN A 1092 -15.58 42.44 -52.94
CA GLN A 1092 -15.57 41.21 -52.15
C GLN A 1092 -16.97 40.83 -51.65
N LEU A 1093 -17.78 41.81 -51.25
CA LEU A 1093 -19.18 41.61 -50.84
C LEU A 1093 -20.02 40.97 -51.96
N GLN A 1094 -19.82 41.41 -53.21
CA GLN A 1094 -20.54 40.82 -54.36
C GLN A 1094 -20.09 39.39 -54.66
N ARG A 1095 -18.77 39.11 -54.60
CA ARG A 1095 -18.25 37.74 -54.74
C ARG A 1095 -18.81 36.82 -53.66
N ALA A 1096 -18.85 37.30 -52.42
CA ALA A 1096 -19.39 36.57 -51.28
C ALA A 1096 -20.88 36.21 -51.46
N LYS A 1097 -21.71 37.16 -51.94
CA LYS A 1097 -23.13 36.92 -52.24
C LYS A 1097 -23.33 35.81 -53.27
N ASN A 1098 -22.50 35.77 -54.32
CA ASN A 1098 -22.62 34.77 -55.38
C ASN A 1098 -22.11 33.39 -54.96
N ARG A 1099 -21.04 33.34 -54.16
CA ARG A 1099 -20.43 32.08 -53.71
C ARG A 1099 -21.23 31.37 -52.60
N LEU A 1100 -21.99 32.11 -51.78
CA LEU A 1100 -22.70 31.57 -50.62
C LEU A 1100 -23.64 30.39 -50.95
N PRO A 1101 -24.53 30.47 -51.96
CA PRO A 1101 -25.42 29.35 -52.29
C PRO A 1101 -24.69 28.17 -52.91
N GLU A 1102 -23.72 28.42 -53.79
CA GLU A 1102 -22.94 27.38 -54.48
C GLU A 1102 -22.16 26.52 -53.47
N ILE A 1103 -21.39 27.15 -52.58
CA ILE A 1103 -20.60 26.46 -51.57
C ILE A 1103 -21.49 25.67 -50.60
N SER A 1104 -22.67 26.21 -50.26
CA SER A 1104 -23.62 25.54 -49.37
C SER A 1104 -24.10 24.20 -49.95
N VAL A 1105 -24.43 24.17 -51.24
CA VAL A 1105 -24.86 22.95 -51.94
C VAL A 1105 -23.70 21.96 -52.09
N THR A 1106 -22.52 22.44 -52.50
CA THR A 1106 -21.33 21.59 -52.67
C THR A 1106 -20.93 20.92 -51.36
N LEU A 1107 -20.89 21.67 -50.25
CA LEU A 1107 -20.52 21.13 -48.94
C LEU A 1107 -21.57 20.12 -48.44
N ALA A 1108 -22.86 20.41 -48.60
CA ALA A 1108 -23.92 19.49 -48.19
C ALA A 1108 -23.84 18.14 -48.94
N GLY A 1109 -23.60 18.17 -50.26
CA GLY A 1109 -23.42 16.96 -51.06
C GLY A 1109 -22.22 16.12 -50.62
N LEU A 1110 -21.08 16.78 -50.32
CA LEU A 1110 -19.90 16.12 -49.79
C LEU A 1110 -20.17 15.46 -48.42
N LEU A 1111 -20.86 16.17 -47.51
CA LEU A 1111 -21.16 15.65 -46.18
C LEU A 1111 -22.16 14.49 -46.21
N GLN A 1112 -23.13 14.49 -47.14
CA GLN A 1112 -23.98 13.31 -47.38
C GLN A 1112 -23.14 12.11 -47.84
N GLN A 1113 -22.16 12.31 -48.72
CA GLN A 1113 -21.26 11.24 -49.14
C GLN A 1113 -20.43 10.73 -47.95
N ILE A 1114 -19.86 11.62 -47.14
CA ILE A 1114 -19.12 11.26 -45.92
C ILE A 1114 -19.99 10.44 -44.96
N GLY A 1115 -21.23 10.88 -44.71
CA GLY A 1115 -22.18 10.18 -43.83
C GLY A 1115 -22.51 8.76 -44.29
N ARG A 1116 -22.70 8.54 -45.59
CA ARG A 1116 -22.95 7.21 -46.16
C ARG A 1116 -21.76 6.26 -45.99
N GLU A 1117 -20.56 6.73 -46.29
CA GLU A 1117 -19.33 5.92 -46.14
C GLU A 1117 -19.03 5.64 -44.66
N TYR A 1118 -19.26 6.62 -43.79
CA TYR A 1118 -19.12 6.48 -42.34
C TYR A 1118 -20.04 5.38 -41.77
N HIS A 1119 -21.33 5.41 -42.12
CA HIS A 1119 -22.28 4.41 -41.65
C HIS A 1119 -21.92 3.00 -42.15
N THR A 1120 -21.51 2.88 -43.41
CA THR A 1120 -21.05 1.61 -43.99
C THR A 1120 -19.83 1.06 -43.26
N LEU A 1121 -18.86 1.92 -42.93
CA LEU A 1121 -17.65 1.52 -42.19
C LEU A 1121 -17.97 1.03 -40.76
N LEU A 1122 -18.88 1.71 -40.04
CA LEU A 1122 -19.28 1.30 -38.69
C LEU A 1122 -19.83 -0.13 -38.65
N GLN A 1123 -20.69 -0.49 -39.61
CA GLN A 1123 -21.22 -1.85 -39.72
C GLN A 1123 -20.11 -2.88 -39.94
N LYS A 1124 -19.05 -2.55 -40.70
CA LYS A 1124 -17.89 -3.44 -40.87
C LYS A 1124 -17.05 -3.56 -39.60
N ILE A 1125 -16.85 -2.46 -38.87
CA ILE A 1125 -16.04 -2.43 -37.63
C ILE A 1125 -16.65 -3.30 -36.53
N THR A 1126 -17.99 -3.41 -36.43
CA THR A 1126 -18.64 -4.26 -35.42
C THR A 1126 -18.32 -5.75 -35.57
N HIS A 1127 -17.92 -6.20 -36.76
CA HIS A 1127 -17.61 -7.61 -37.03
C HIS A 1127 -16.13 -7.97 -36.84
N ILE A 1128 -15.27 -7.03 -36.46
CA ILE A 1128 -13.83 -7.28 -36.23
C ILE A 1128 -13.64 -7.98 -34.88
N ARG A 1129 -13.01 -9.16 -34.88
CA ARG A 1129 -12.67 -9.95 -33.68
C ARG A 1129 -11.31 -9.60 -33.05
N VAL A 1130 -10.46 -8.87 -33.76
CA VAL A 1130 -9.11 -8.49 -33.30
C VAL A 1130 -9.17 -7.12 -32.63
N ASP A 1131 -9.07 -7.08 -31.31
CA ASP A 1131 -9.21 -5.84 -30.51
C ASP A 1131 -8.21 -4.75 -30.89
N LYS A 1132 -6.98 -5.13 -31.26
CA LYS A 1132 -5.93 -4.18 -31.66
C LYS A 1132 -6.30 -3.40 -32.93
N VAL A 1133 -6.69 -4.08 -34.00
CA VAL A 1133 -7.04 -3.43 -35.29
C VAL A 1133 -8.35 -2.63 -35.15
N LYS A 1134 -9.30 -3.15 -34.37
CA LYS A 1134 -10.53 -2.43 -34.05
C LYS A 1134 -10.22 -1.11 -33.33
N THR A 1135 -9.29 -1.12 -32.38
CA THR A 1135 -8.84 0.08 -31.66
C THR A 1135 -8.15 1.07 -32.59
N GLU A 1136 -7.25 0.61 -33.47
CA GLU A 1136 -6.56 1.47 -34.45
C GLU A 1136 -7.53 2.13 -35.44
N LEU A 1137 -8.51 1.39 -35.95
CA LEU A 1137 -9.53 1.92 -36.87
C LEU A 1137 -10.45 2.92 -36.18
N ASN A 1138 -10.87 2.64 -34.93
CA ASN A 1138 -11.65 3.59 -34.15
C ASN A 1138 -10.87 4.89 -33.89
N MET A 1139 -9.58 4.79 -33.56
CA MET A 1139 -8.71 5.95 -33.36
C MET A 1139 -8.53 6.75 -34.66
N GLN A 1140 -8.30 6.10 -35.81
CA GLN A 1140 -8.24 6.79 -37.09
C GLN A 1140 -9.56 7.51 -37.43
N LEU A 1141 -10.70 6.85 -37.17
CA LEU A 1141 -12.02 7.40 -37.42
C LEU A 1141 -12.28 8.67 -36.59
N GLU A 1142 -11.90 8.64 -35.31
CA GLU A 1142 -11.99 9.80 -34.40
C GLU A 1142 -11.14 10.99 -34.85
N ASN A 1143 -10.05 10.74 -35.57
CA ASN A 1143 -9.19 11.79 -36.10
C ASN A 1143 -9.61 12.31 -37.48
N LEU A 1144 -10.60 11.68 -38.12
CA LEU A 1144 -11.17 12.11 -39.41
C LEU A 1144 -12.55 12.76 -39.24
N ILE A 1145 -13.37 12.23 -38.32
CA ILE A 1145 -14.73 12.72 -38.03
C ILE A 1145 -14.83 12.97 -36.53
N TYR A 1146 -14.76 14.25 -36.16
CA TYR A 1146 -14.86 14.76 -34.80
C TYR A 1146 -15.72 16.03 -34.78
N PRO A 1147 -16.28 16.45 -33.63
CA PRO A 1147 -17.00 17.72 -33.54
C PRO A 1147 -16.11 18.89 -34.00
N GLY A 1148 -16.52 19.60 -35.06
CA GLY A 1148 -15.73 20.69 -35.65
C GLY A 1148 -14.90 20.31 -36.88
N PHE A 1149 -14.94 19.06 -37.35
CA PHE A 1149 -14.10 18.62 -38.48
C PHE A 1149 -14.42 19.31 -39.80
N VAL A 1150 -15.63 19.85 -39.98
CA VAL A 1150 -16.05 20.46 -41.25
C VAL A 1150 -15.33 21.80 -41.46
N SER A 1151 -15.29 22.65 -40.43
CA SER A 1151 -14.61 23.95 -40.49
C SER A 1151 -13.09 23.84 -40.27
N ASN A 1152 -12.63 22.89 -39.47
CA ASN A 1152 -11.20 22.76 -39.14
C ASN A 1152 -10.39 21.92 -40.14
N THR A 1153 -11.04 21.26 -41.11
CA THR A 1153 -10.33 20.50 -42.15
C THR A 1153 -10.07 21.38 -43.36
N PRO A 1154 -8.82 21.48 -43.85
CA PRO A 1154 -8.52 22.20 -45.09
C PRO A 1154 -9.41 21.73 -46.25
N TRP A 1155 -9.88 22.67 -47.07
CA TRP A 1155 -10.85 22.36 -48.13
C TRP A 1155 -10.39 21.26 -49.09
N ASN A 1156 -9.10 21.25 -49.47
CA ASN A 1156 -8.58 20.20 -50.35
C ASN A 1156 -8.53 18.82 -49.68
N SER A 1157 -8.45 18.77 -48.35
CA SER A 1157 -8.40 17.53 -47.56
C SER A 1157 -9.80 16.97 -47.28
N ILE A 1158 -10.80 17.81 -47.01
CA ILE A 1158 -12.17 17.35 -46.70
C ILE A 1158 -12.79 16.60 -47.89
N LEU A 1159 -12.46 17.00 -49.12
CA LEU A 1159 -12.86 16.33 -50.36
C LEU A 1159 -12.42 14.85 -50.44
N HIS A 1160 -11.36 14.48 -49.72
CA HIS A 1160 -10.81 13.12 -49.72
C HIS A 1160 -11.30 12.23 -48.58
N ILE A 1161 -12.04 12.77 -47.59
CA ILE A 1161 -12.55 11.97 -46.46
C ILE A 1161 -13.37 10.74 -46.91
N PRO A 1162 -14.31 10.83 -47.88
CA PRO A 1162 -15.01 9.65 -48.38
C PRO A 1162 -14.08 8.54 -48.87
N ARG A 1163 -12.96 8.92 -49.54
CA ARG A 1163 -11.96 7.95 -50.03
C ARG A 1163 -11.20 7.31 -48.87
N TYR A 1164 -10.86 8.07 -47.84
CA TYR A 1164 -10.20 7.52 -46.65
C TYR A 1164 -11.07 6.51 -45.90
N LEU A 1165 -12.37 6.81 -45.73
CA LEU A 1165 -13.33 5.88 -45.11
C LEU A 1165 -13.48 4.58 -45.91
N LYS A 1166 -13.55 4.67 -47.25
CA LYS A 1166 -13.52 3.49 -48.13
C LYS A 1166 -12.25 2.67 -47.96
N GLY A 1167 -11.10 3.34 -47.86
CA GLY A 1167 -9.81 2.68 -47.64
C GLY A 1167 -9.75 1.90 -46.33
N MET A 1168 -10.35 2.45 -45.26
CA MET A 1168 -10.52 1.74 -43.99
C MET A 1168 -11.39 0.49 -44.16
N GLY A 1169 -12.49 0.58 -44.92
CA GLY A 1169 -13.34 -0.58 -45.24
C GLY A 1169 -12.58 -1.69 -45.97
N LEU A 1170 -11.76 -1.33 -46.97
CA LEU A 1170 -10.95 -2.29 -47.72
C LEU A 1170 -9.85 -2.94 -46.87
N ARG A 1171 -9.28 -2.21 -45.90
CA ARG A 1171 -8.36 -2.78 -44.90
C ARG A 1171 -9.04 -3.90 -44.12
N ILE A 1172 -10.27 -3.67 -43.65
CA ILE A 1172 -11.06 -4.67 -42.91
C ILE A 1172 -11.29 -5.91 -43.79
N ASP A 1173 -11.70 -5.72 -45.04
CA ASP A 1173 -11.98 -6.82 -45.97
C ASP A 1173 -10.73 -7.69 -46.25
N LYS A 1174 -9.53 -7.07 -46.29
CA LYS A 1174 -8.26 -7.75 -46.55
C LYS A 1174 -7.57 -8.32 -45.31
N LEU A 1175 -8.01 -7.93 -44.11
CA LEU A 1175 -7.36 -8.28 -42.84
C LEU A 1175 -7.27 -9.78 -42.62
N SER A 1176 -8.34 -10.52 -42.94
CA SER A 1176 -8.39 -11.98 -42.79
C SER A 1176 -7.43 -12.72 -43.73
N ALA A 1177 -7.17 -12.16 -44.91
CA ALA A 1177 -6.35 -12.79 -45.95
C ALA A 1177 -4.84 -12.68 -45.66
N ASN A 1178 -4.37 -11.58 -45.03
CA ASN A 1178 -2.95 -11.42 -44.70
C ASN A 1178 -2.71 -10.55 -43.44
N PRO A 1179 -2.93 -11.12 -42.23
CA PRO A 1179 -2.77 -10.39 -40.97
C PRO A 1179 -1.34 -9.89 -40.72
N ALA A 1180 -0.32 -10.66 -41.15
CA ALA A 1180 1.09 -10.30 -40.94
C ALA A 1180 1.50 -9.05 -41.73
N ARG A 1181 1.00 -8.89 -42.97
CA ARG A 1181 1.22 -7.70 -43.78
C ARG A 1181 0.50 -6.48 -43.20
N ASP A 1182 -0.72 -6.66 -42.70
CA ASP A 1182 -1.45 -5.59 -42.00
C ASP A 1182 -0.67 -5.12 -40.77
N GLU A 1183 -0.15 -6.04 -39.96
CA GLU A 1183 0.63 -5.71 -38.78
C GLU A 1183 1.91 -4.94 -39.11
N HIS A 1184 2.65 -5.35 -40.15
CA HIS A 1184 3.85 -4.66 -40.60
C HIS A 1184 3.54 -3.21 -41.04
N ASN A 1185 2.57 -3.03 -41.93
CA ASN A 1185 2.16 -1.71 -42.41
C ASN A 1185 1.65 -0.82 -41.27
N SER A 1186 0.94 -1.41 -40.30
CA SER A 1186 0.43 -0.69 -39.13
C SER A 1186 1.56 -0.16 -38.25
N ARG A 1187 2.65 -0.91 -38.08
CA ARG A 1187 3.84 -0.44 -37.36
C ARG A 1187 4.47 0.78 -38.02
N GLU A 1188 4.61 0.79 -39.35
CA GLU A 1188 5.18 1.93 -40.09
C GLU A 1188 4.33 3.20 -39.94
N VAL A 1189 3.01 3.07 -40.08
CA VAL A 1189 2.07 4.19 -39.93
C VAL A 1189 2.04 4.69 -38.49
N ASN A 1190 1.99 3.79 -37.50
CA ASN A 1190 1.91 4.16 -36.09
C ASN A 1190 3.17 4.90 -35.61
N ALA A 1191 4.35 4.52 -36.10
CA ALA A 1191 5.59 5.23 -35.78
C ALA A 1191 5.55 6.70 -36.25
N LEU A 1192 5.10 6.95 -37.48
CA LEU A 1192 4.96 8.30 -38.01
C LEU A 1192 3.82 9.09 -37.34
N TRP A 1193 2.73 8.41 -36.99
CA TRP A 1193 1.61 8.99 -36.26
C TRP A 1193 2.03 9.48 -34.87
N GLN A 1194 2.82 8.68 -34.13
CA GLN A 1194 3.34 9.09 -32.82
C GLN A 1194 4.25 10.31 -32.92
N GLN A 1195 5.13 10.38 -33.93
CA GLN A 1195 5.98 11.55 -34.17
C GLN A 1195 5.14 12.80 -34.49
N TYR A 1196 4.07 12.65 -35.28
CA TYR A 1196 3.12 13.74 -35.52
C TYR A 1196 2.47 14.23 -34.22
N VAL A 1197 1.94 13.32 -33.39
CA VAL A 1197 1.28 13.69 -32.12
C VAL A 1197 2.25 14.41 -31.19
N GLN A 1198 3.48 13.90 -31.02
CA GLN A 1198 4.51 14.56 -30.19
C GLN A 1198 4.83 15.98 -30.69
N ARG A 1199 4.93 16.16 -32.01
CA ARG A 1199 5.24 17.46 -32.61
C ARG A 1199 4.06 18.42 -32.54
N LEU A 1200 2.84 17.92 -32.71
CA LEU A 1200 1.60 18.67 -32.53
C LEU A 1200 1.44 19.13 -31.07
N GLU A 1201 1.72 18.27 -30.08
CA GLU A 1201 1.71 18.65 -28.66
C GLU A 1201 2.77 19.72 -28.35
N LYS A 1202 3.99 19.56 -28.89
CA LYS A 1202 5.04 20.58 -28.76
C LYS A 1202 4.57 21.92 -29.32
N TYR A 1203 3.96 21.91 -30.50
CA TYR A 1203 3.47 23.11 -31.18
C TYR A 1203 2.26 23.75 -30.49
N ARG A 1204 1.34 22.94 -29.93
CA ARG A 1204 0.25 23.43 -29.08
C ARG A 1204 0.76 24.13 -27.83
N LYS A 1205 1.81 23.60 -27.18
CA LYS A 1205 2.42 24.22 -25.98
C LYS A 1205 3.08 25.57 -26.26
N ILE A 1206 3.50 25.82 -27.50
CA ILE A 1206 4.15 27.07 -27.91
C ILE A 1206 3.28 27.89 -28.87
N GLU A 1207 1.98 27.56 -28.97
CA GLU A 1207 0.98 28.18 -29.84
C GLU A 1207 1.45 28.43 -31.28
N ARG A 1208 2.26 27.50 -31.82
CA ARG A 1208 2.82 27.60 -33.17
C ARG A 1208 1.99 26.78 -34.14
N THR A 1209 1.67 27.38 -35.28
CA THR A 1209 1.09 26.67 -36.42
C THR A 1209 2.17 26.47 -37.49
N ASP A 1210 2.22 25.29 -38.10
CA ASP A 1210 3.20 24.97 -39.15
C ASP A 1210 2.47 24.27 -40.30
N LYS A 1211 2.56 24.89 -41.48
CA LYS A 1211 1.89 24.43 -42.69
C LYS A 1211 2.40 23.06 -43.14
N ASN A 1212 3.69 22.77 -42.96
CA ASN A 1212 4.28 21.47 -43.30
C ASN A 1212 3.80 20.38 -42.33
N LEU A 1213 3.55 20.71 -41.05
CA LEU A 1213 2.99 19.76 -40.09
C LEU A 1213 1.53 19.44 -40.42
N SER A 1214 0.76 20.45 -40.81
CA SER A 1214 -0.60 20.26 -41.33
C SER A 1214 -0.60 19.44 -42.62
N GLU A 1215 0.35 19.64 -43.52
CA GLU A 1215 0.49 18.83 -44.74
C GLU A 1215 0.86 17.38 -44.41
N PHE A 1216 1.81 17.16 -43.49
CA PHE A 1216 2.23 15.84 -43.04
C PHE A 1216 1.06 15.03 -42.48
N ARG A 1217 0.18 15.65 -41.70
CA ARG A 1217 -1.05 15.03 -41.18
C ARG A 1217 -1.89 14.40 -42.28
N TRP A 1218 -2.04 15.07 -43.42
CA TRP A 1218 -2.88 14.59 -44.52
C TRP A 1218 -2.15 13.59 -45.41
N GLN A 1219 -0.83 13.75 -45.61
CA GLN A 1219 -0.03 12.73 -46.30
C GLN A 1219 -0.02 11.39 -45.55
N LEU A 1220 -0.22 11.38 -44.22
CA LEU A 1220 -0.37 10.13 -43.47
C LEU A 1220 -1.63 9.33 -43.88
N GLU A 1221 -2.73 10.01 -44.22
CA GLU A 1221 -3.92 9.31 -44.74
C GLU A 1221 -3.67 8.77 -46.15
N GLU A 1222 -2.91 9.48 -46.97
CA GLU A 1222 -2.48 8.97 -48.27
C GLU A 1222 -1.55 7.75 -48.14
N LEU A 1223 -0.64 7.75 -47.15
CA LEU A 1223 0.18 6.58 -46.86
C LEU A 1223 -0.69 5.38 -46.49
N ARG A 1224 -1.70 5.56 -45.65
CA ARG A 1224 -2.65 4.50 -45.29
C ARG A 1224 -3.37 3.95 -46.54
N ILE A 1225 -3.80 4.81 -47.46
CA ILE A 1225 -4.36 4.36 -48.74
C ILE A 1225 -3.34 3.55 -49.54
N SER A 1226 -2.10 4.02 -49.66
CA SER A 1226 -1.05 3.31 -50.42
C SER A 1226 -0.65 1.95 -49.83
N LEU A 1227 -0.80 1.75 -48.52
CA LEU A 1227 -0.42 0.53 -47.83
C LEU A 1227 -1.59 -0.48 -47.74
N PHE A 1228 -2.80 -0.01 -47.44
CA PHE A 1228 -3.95 -0.87 -47.14
C PHE A 1228 -4.97 -0.95 -48.29
N ALA A 1229 -5.05 0.05 -49.17
CA ALA A 1229 -6.10 0.19 -50.18
C ALA A 1229 -5.55 0.70 -51.53
N GLN A 1230 -4.51 0.03 -52.06
CA GLN A 1230 -3.79 0.43 -53.29
C GLN A 1230 -4.71 0.68 -54.50
N GLU A 1231 -5.82 -0.05 -54.61
CA GLU A 1231 -6.82 0.11 -55.67
C GLU A 1231 -7.52 1.48 -55.69
N LEU A 1232 -7.59 2.19 -54.56
CA LEU A 1232 -8.19 3.53 -54.52
C LEU A 1232 -7.28 4.63 -55.08
N LYS A 1233 -5.99 4.32 -55.30
CA LYS A 1233 -4.92 5.22 -55.76
C LYS A 1233 -4.72 6.44 -54.84
N THR A 1234 -3.52 7.02 -54.88
CA THR A 1234 -3.20 8.29 -54.22
C THR A 1234 -3.06 9.40 -55.26
N PRO A 1235 -3.46 10.66 -54.94
CA PRO A 1235 -3.40 11.79 -55.87
C PRO A 1235 -1.97 12.20 -56.21
N TYR A 1236 -1.02 11.84 -55.35
CA TYR A 1236 0.42 12.02 -55.55
C TYR A 1236 1.18 10.86 -54.92
N PRO A 1237 2.44 10.60 -55.35
CA PRO A 1237 3.18 9.47 -54.81
C PRO A 1237 3.61 9.75 -53.36
N VAL A 1238 3.32 8.81 -52.47
CA VAL A 1238 3.54 8.88 -51.02
C VAL A 1238 4.29 7.63 -50.57
N SER A 1239 5.22 7.80 -49.62
CA SER A 1239 5.95 6.69 -49.00
C SER A 1239 6.47 7.10 -47.63
N VAL A 1240 6.79 6.13 -46.78
CA VAL A 1240 7.37 6.39 -45.44
C VAL A 1240 8.57 7.34 -45.54
N LYS A 1241 9.47 7.13 -46.49
CA LYS A 1241 10.65 7.98 -46.73
C LYS A 1241 10.29 9.43 -47.11
N ARG A 1242 9.23 9.63 -47.91
CA ARG A 1242 8.78 10.98 -48.30
C ARG A 1242 8.15 11.71 -47.12
N LEU A 1243 7.36 11.01 -46.31
CA LEU A 1243 6.80 11.57 -45.08
C LEU A 1243 7.91 11.93 -44.08
N GLN A 1244 8.86 11.03 -43.82
CA GLN A 1244 10.00 11.33 -42.95
C GLN A 1244 10.74 12.61 -43.39
N LYS A 1245 11.00 12.74 -44.70
CA LYS A 1245 11.60 13.96 -45.27
C LYS A 1245 10.71 15.21 -45.09
N LEU A 1246 9.39 15.08 -45.24
CA LEU A 1246 8.47 16.18 -45.00
C LEU A 1246 8.47 16.59 -43.51
N LEU A 1247 8.54 15.62 -42.59
CA LEU A 1247 8.63 15.88 -41.15
C LEU A 1247 9.95 16.55 -40.75
N GLU A 1248 11.04 16.26 -41.45
CA GLU A 1248 12.33 16.96 -41.28
C GLU A 1248 12.21 18.45 -41.69
N CYS A 1249 11.38 18.75 -42.70
CA CYS A 1249 11.05 20.12 -43.14
C CYS A 1249 10.08 20.85 -42.20
N VAL A 1250 9.48 20.17 -41.22
CA VAL A 1250 8.67 20.81 -40.16
C VAL A 1250 9.66 21.40 -39.14
N HIS A 1251 9.87 22.72 -39.17
CA HIS A 1251 10.94 23.39 -38.41
C HIS A 1251 10.70 23.34 -36.90
N HIS A 1252 11.55 22.62 -36.16
CA HIS A 1252 11.49 22.32 -34.71
C HIS A 1252 10.95 23.40 -33.76
#